data_AF-A0A4Y6PTG8-F1
#
_entry.id   AF-A0A4Y6PTG8-F1
#
_cell.length_a   1.000
_cell.length_b   1.000
_cell.length_c   1.000
_cell.angle_alpha   90.00
_cell.angle_beta   90.00
_cell.angle_gamma   90.00
#
_symmetry.space_group_name_H-M   'P 1'
#
loop_
_entity.id
_entity.type
_entity.pdbx_description
1 polymer ?
#
loop_
_entity_poly.entity_id
_entity_poly.type
_entity_poly.pdbx_seq_one_letter_code
_entity_poly.pdbx_strand_id
1 'polypeptide(L)'
;MEQNERFANVFRLLVVAAVAGLAATSLGCTQEYDFERAEYQRGTLGEELFGVWHKDAKRAAEKREQKTQMLVRNRHDFVTAVDTIAPPDKLGEVDRFLQDVLALIDDGLMQGLTRKLRVVFLQAAADTGLMEALAIENRPHPEDFLSPVNGKNFLGHLLGYPRMSEVATRTTDILLSSDGVDRQGNAALSESTALSDLMGSLTISLREEQHIEARDTIAFSMKTVLVSEDLRFNLQGSEPLWAVQYDRRGIPMVKKTSSGLPVPFVDSDGDGLADVDSDGNFVLSTGESRDVPPFETRTNEQSLLNRDTYGRGSAAGGDYVFEYVDLSKTGLHFMTRQLGQLTQRGILWDMVDAAPAVLGPREVKSDAQGPFAGYSADNPVTDLMYSLLHTLDIDRLDEVLASLADFMDESSSELAGVMFALDEAAEIMDSHPDAGMEDNETVAHDLLPVLERIAADPELWQDFFWALRQPVSRYTGEPLVTLVQHRDQNPAVPAKDGPYDSCFQDCKARFPTFDSFDDGNPQSCRERYAPQRALQRYQCIRACPISEVFSEPMDFDAPEAVSNRSMLQRLMHLLRDAHQTPYGLAIVEPGWLSSLPPLIDLPDSAGAMVRSIGGELDLADYVAEIDGLQPLIDLIGGASSVAGLVSTLSPLLGAKLDRRATPDQITRLFNLPELTGSIAGVDLEVDPPVCKDGYAMSQHHADILYASEASGLYDTMAPLACAFSKHDKEALLGEMFTVMHNHYSSRTDLYSTANGATSPMKGANLRSYEPALAEILQRGTLFEALYRLSVAADRFKSDSGIDFNEQLRLLVHNATRTDDGFTGRNGEAMITLADGRTVRELSRLHLLMEAADQMSERVENNPAAEAAFENMMGALYDVMLAAEWPDGEQPRFQDPGSIALTAKLTRHLSEKAAEARQQGRLTEWLTDEQMQNVVDMWNSRTLPALVDLSEELASSQENKALTDDLMTYLLGAQAGRNQAAMAAYVLMVYTLHQDTWVPLSHFLATVLDPNRDWEVEPYGKLPLTSHVLQLLRDSVERDTEGHGLDMFERGFSNRPDGSVPFGTVFGIVADYFRVDPASQQPYSAEDYEQVFRELAAWLGDDVHGIEQLYDIVRGIE
;
A
#
# COMPACT_ATOMS: atom_id res chain seq x y z
N MET A 1 -37.53 39.76 -95.70
CA MET A 1 -38.05 38.61 -94.94
C MET A 1 -37.95 37.28 -95.69
N GLU A 2 -37.20 37.21 -96.80
CA GLU A 2 -36.99 36.00 -97.63
C GLU A 2 -35.53 35.50 -97.60
N GLN A 3 -34.69 36.06 -96.71
CA GLN A 3 -33.27 35.67 -96.56
C GLN A 3 -32.97 34.84 -95.31
N ASN A 4 -33.86 34.77 -94.30
CA ASN A 4 -33.63 33.96 -93.09
C ASN A 4 -34.10 32.49 -93.21
N GLU A 5 -34.92 32.12 -94.21
CA GLU A 5 -35.31 30.71 -94.42
C GLU A 5 -34.29 29.90 -95.23
N ARG A 6 -33.43 30.54 -96.03
CA ARG A 6 -32.39 29.81 -96.79
C ARG A 6 -31.18 29.40 -95.94
N PHE A 7 -30.88 30.12 -94.85
CA PHE A 7 -29.81 29.72 -93.91
C PHE A 7 -30.24 28.55 -93.00
N ALA A 8 -31.53 28.48 -92.62
CA ALA A 8 -32.06 27.38 -91.81
C ALA A 8 -32.13 26.04 -92.56
N ASN A 9 -32.37 26.05 -93.88
CA ASN A 9 -32.43 24.82 -94.68
C ASN A 9 -31.05 24.25 -95.08
N VAL A 10 -30.00 25.08 -95.17
CA VAL A 10 -28.62 24.58 -95.38
C VAL A 10 -28.04 23.99 -94.09
N PHE A 11 -28.34 24.59 -92.94
CA PHE A 11 -27.88 24.07 -91.65
C PHE A 11 -28.57 22.75 -91.27
N ARG A 12 -29.87 22.59 -91.57
CA ARG A 12 -30.57 21.30 -91.41
C ARG A 12 -30.04 20.19 -92.34
N LEU A 13 -29.60 20.52 -93.56
CA LEU A 13 -29.01 19.53 -94.47
C LEU A 13 -27.62 19.07 -94.00
N LEU A 14 -26.83 19.97 -93.40
CA LEU A 14 -25.52 19.64 -92.81
C LEU A 14 -25.64 18.82 -91.53
N VAL A 15 -26.66 19.09 -90.70
CA VAL A 15 -26.95 18.29 -89.49
C VAL A 15 -27.46 16.89 -89.85
N VAL A 16 -28.30 16.74 -90.89
CA VAL A 16 -28.75 15.41 -91.35
C VAL A 16 -27.64 14.62 -92.04
N ALA A 17 -26.73 15.27 -92.77
CA ALA A 17 -25.57 14.58 -93.37
C ALA A 17 -24.50 14.17 -92.33
N ALA A 18 -24.31 14.95 -91.27
CA ALA A 18 -23.42 14.58 -90.16
C ALA A 18 -24.00 13.44 -89.30
N VAL A 19 -25.32 13.40 -89.11
CA VAL A 19 -26.02 12.31 -88.39
C VAL A 19 -26.09 11.03 -89.23
N ALA A 20 -26.24 11.12 -90.57
CA ALA A 20 -26.22 9.94 -91.44
C ALA A 20 -24.80 9.36 -91.66
N GLY A 21 -23.75 10.19 -91.60
CA GLY A 21 -22.36 9.75 -91.67
C GLY A 21 -21.90 8.97 -90.44
N LEU A 22 -22.38 9.34 -89.24
CA LEU A 22 -22.09 8.63 -87.98
C LEU A 22 -22.89 7.32 -87.83
N ALA A 23 -24.02 7.17 -88.53
CA ALA A 23 -24.84 5.95 -88.52
C ALA A 23 -24.32 4.84 -89.45
N ALA A 24 -23.33 5.11 -90.31
CA ALA A 24 -22.75 4.11 -91.22
C ALA A 24 -21.50 3.41 -90.68
N THR A 25 -20.95 3.85 -89.54
CA THR A 25 -19.83 3.18 -88.85
C THR A 25 -20.27 2.30 -87.67
N SER A 26 -21.58 2.14 -87.44
CA SER A 26 -22.15 1.33 -86.35
C SER A 26 -22.57 -0.09 -86.77
N LEU A 27 -22.12 -0.59 -87.93
CA LEU A 27 -22.31 -2.00 -88.34
C LEU A 27 -21.04 -2.81 -88.06
N GLY A 28 -20.78 -3.07 -86.78
CA GLY A 28 -19.67 -3.92 -86.36
C GLY A 28 -19.39 -3.90 -84.86
N CYS A 29 -20.42 -4.13 -84.04
CA CYS A 29 -20.38 -4.72 -82.68
C CYS A 29 -21.71 -4.43 -81.97
N THR A 30 -22.77 -5.15 -82.33
CA THR A 30 -23.94 -5.32 -81.47
C THR A 30 -23.57 -6.34 -80.39
N GLN A 31 -22.99 -5.89 -79.28
CA GLN A 31 -23.38 -6.50 -78.01
C GLN A 31 -24.70 -5.85 -77.62
N GLU A 32 -25.76 -6.64 -77.53
CA GLU A 32 -26.93 -6.24 -76.75
C GLU A 32 -26.40 -5.81 -75.38
N TYR A 33 -26.63 -4.54 -75.02
CA TYR A 33 -26.52 -4.15 -73.63
C TYR A 33 -27.67 -4.85 -72.91
N ASP A 34 -27.32 -5.99 -72.32
CA ASP A 34 -28.14 -6.64 -71.33
C ASP A 34 -28.21 -5.72 -70.11
N PHE A 35 -29.34 -5.02 -69.97
CA PHE A 35 -29.64 -4.21 -68.79
C PHE A 35 -30.16 -5.07 -67.63
N GLU A 36 -30.39 -6.37 -67.85
CA GLU A 36 -30.45 -7.33 -66.77
C GLU A 36 -29.00 -7.60 -66.34
N ARG A 37 -28.53 -6.89 -65.32
CA ARG A 37 -27.32 -7.35 -64.61
C ARG A 37 -27.63 -8.77 -64.18
N ALA A 38 -26.95 -9.76 -64.79
CA ALA A 38 -26.95 -11.12 -64.27
C ALA A 38 -26.75 -11.04 -62.76
N GLU A 39 -27.65 -11.62 -61.97
CA GLU A 39 -27.50 -11.73 -60.52
C GLU A 39 -26.20 -12.48 -60.26
N TYR A 40 -25.12 -11.72 -60.09
CA TYR A 40 -23.86 -12.26 -59.64
C TYR A 40 -24.12 -12.70 -58.20
N GLN A 41 -23.99 -14.00 -57.92
CA GLN A 41 -23.93 -14.46 -56.54
C GLN A 41 -22.75 -13.74 -55.90
N ARG A 42 -23.05 -12.74 -55.07
CA ARG A 42 -22.04 -11.99 -54.33
C ARG A 42 -21.44 -12.91 -53.26
N GLY A 43 -20.14 -12.83 -53.09
CA GLY A 43 -19.42 -13.53 -52.03
C GLY A 43 -19.73 -12.95 -50.65
N THR A 44 -18.92 -13.29 -49.66
CA THR A 44 -18.93 -12.59 -48.37
C THR A 44 -18.42 -11.16 -48.51
N LEU A 45 -18.61 -10.30 -47.49
CA LEU A 45 -18.13 -8.91 -47.54
C LEU A 45 -16.61 -8.87 -47.73
N GLY A 46 -15.86 -9.75 -47.06
CA GLY A 46 -14.41 -9.88 -47.24
C GLY A 46 -14.03 -10.20 -48.68
N GLU A 47 -14.75 -11.11 -49.35
CA GLU A 47 -14.47 -11.46 -50.75
C GLU A 47 -14.75 -10.31 -51.71
N GLU A 48 -15.80 -9.53 -51.47
CA GLU A 48 -16.16 -8.37 -52.29
C GLU A 48 -15.18 -7.22 -52.08
N LEU A 49 -14.85 -6.86 -50.82
CA LEU A 49 -13.85 -5.83 -50.51
C LEU A 49 -12.47 -6.20 -51.07
N PHE A 50 -12.07 -7.46 -50.94
CA PHE A 50 -10.87 -7.97 -51.57
C PHE A 50 -10.92 -7.82 -53.09
N GLY A 51 -12.05 -8.19 -53.71
CA GLY A 51 -12.26 -8.07 -55.15
C GLY A 51 -12.12 -6.64 -55.66
N VAL A 52 -12.65 -5.66 -54.93
CA VAL A 52 -12.51 -4.22 -55.21
C VAL A 52 -11.04 -3.80 -55.08
N TRP A 53 -10.42 -4.07 -53.93
CA TRP A 53 -9.05 -3.63 -53.66
C TRP A 53 -8.03 -4.27 -54.62
N HIS A 54 -8.21 -5.55 -54.94
CA HIS A 54 -7.38 -6.25 -55.92
C HIS A 54 -7.56 -5.71 -57.35
N LYS A 55 -8.77 -5.29 -57.73
CA LYS A 55 -9.02 -4.63 -59.01
C LYS A 55 -8.30 -3.27 -59.09
N ASP A 56 -8.27 -2.53 -57.99
CA ASP A 56 -7.57 -1.25 -57.91
C ASP A 56 -6.05 -1.45 -57.88
N ALA A 57 -5.55 -2.46 -57.18
CA ALA A 57 -4.14 -2.85 -57.23
C ALA A 57 -3.67 -3.20 -58.65
N LYS A 58 -4.51 -3.90 -59.44
CA LYS A 58 -4.25 -4.18 -60.87
C LYS A 58 -4.27 -2.93 -61.76
N ARG A 59 -4.91 -1.85 -61.31
CA ARG A 59 -5.02 -0.58 -62.02
C ARG A 59 -4.06 0.47 -61.52
N ALA A 60 -3.37 0.21 -60.40
CA ALA A 60 -2.41 1.12 -59.81
C ALA A 60 -1.40 1.61 -60.87
N ALA A 61 -1.12 2.91 -60.80
CA ALA A 61 -0.16 3.58 -61.67
C ALA A 61 1.28 3.10 -61.38
N GLU A 62 1.57 2.86 -60.10
CA GLU A 62 2.88 2.45 -59.59
C GLU A 62 2.79 1.13 -58.83
N LYS A 63 3.88 0.34 -58.87
CA LYS A 63 4.05 -0.92 -58.14
C LYS A 63 2.88 -1.92 -58.32
N ARG A 64 2.21 -1.88 -59.47
CA ARG A 64 1.02 -2.70 -59.80
C ARG A 64 1.23 -4.18 -59.50
N GLU A 65 2.34 -4.74 -59.99
CA GLU A 65 2.63 -6.16 -59.86
C GLU A 65 2.86 -6.54 -58.38
N GLN A 66 3.66 -5.74 -57.66
CA GLN A 66 3.94 -5.92 -56.23
C GLN A 66 2.66 -5.84 -55.39
N LYS A 67 1.86 -4.77 -55.57
CA LYS A 67 0.57 -4.56 -54.87
C LYS A 67 -0.42 -5.69 -55.15
N THR A 68 -0.49 -6.16 -56.40
CA THR A 68 -1.35 -7.29 -56.77
C THR A 68 -0.89 -8.59 -56.12
N GLN A 69 0.42 -8.86 -56.14
CA GLN A 69 0.99 -10.07 -55.52
C GLN A 69 0.79 -10.08 -54.00
N MET A 70 1.02 -8.96 -53.31
CA MET A 70 0.80 -8.80 -51.88
C MET A 70 -0.64 -9.13 -51.49
N LEU A 71 -1.62 -8.51 -52.17
CA LEU A 71 -3.03 -8.78 -51.87
C LEU A 71 -3.39 -10.24 -52.12
N VAL A 72 -2.97 -10.83 -53.25
CA VAL A 72 -3.25 -12.24 -53.55
C VAL A 72 -2.67 -13.18 -52.49
N ARG A 73 -1.46 -12.89 -51.98
CA ARG A 73 -0.83 -13.64 -50.89
C ARG A 73 -1.66 -13.56 -49.60
N ASN A 74 -2.10 -12.36 -49.23
CA ASN A 74 -2.83 -12.09 -47.99
C ASN A 74 -4.36 -12.26 -48.12
N ARG A 75 -4.87 -12.81 -49.23
CA ARG A 75 -6.32 -12.93 -49.50
C ARG A 75 -7.05 -13.66 -48.37
N HIS A 76 -6.54 -14.81 -47.94
CA HIS A 76 -7.23 -15.63 -46.96
C HIS A 76 -7.38 -14.89 -45.63
N ASP A 77 -6.30 -14.29 -45.15
CA ASP A 77 -6.27 -13.59 -43.87
C ASP A 77 -7.13 -12.33 -43.91
N PHE A 78 -7.05 -11.55 -45.01
CA PHE A 78 -7.89 -10.37 -45.21
C PHE A 78 -9.38 -10.72 -45.20
N VAL A 79 -9.79 -11.67 -46.05
CA VAL A 79 -11.21 -12.08 -46.17
C VAL A 79 -11.71 -12.59 -44.82
N THR A 80 -10.92 -13.42 -44.15
CA THR A 80 -11.27 -14.00 -42.86
C THR A 80 -11.38 -12.95 -41.76
N ALA A 81 -10.48 -11.97 -41.72
CA ALA A 81 -10.52 -10.88 -40.76
C ALA A 81 -11.77 -10.00 -40.96
N VAL A 82 -12.04 -9.58 -42.20
CA VAL A 82 -13.24 -8.79 -42.53
C VAL A 82 -14.51 -9.55 -42.20
N ASP A 83 -14.61 -10.82 -42.58
CA ASP A 83 -15.80 -11.65 -42.30
C ASP A 83 -15.94 -12.00 -40.81
N THR A 84 -14.89 -11.85 -40.01
CA THR A 84 -14.97 -11.94 -38.54
C THR A 84 -15.56 -10.66 -37.95
N ILE A 85 -15.15 -9.50 -38.46
CA ILE A 85 -15.67 -8.18 -38.03
C ILE A 85 -17.15 -8.04 -38.42
N ALA A 86 -17.49 -8.39 -39.66
CA ALA A 86 -18.79 -8.22 -40.27
C ALA A 86 -19.27 -9.54 -40.91
N PRO A 87 -19.70 -10.53 -40.09
CA PRO A 87 -20.12 -11.82 -40.59
C PRO A 87 -21.41 -11.73 -41.42
N PRO A 88 -21.65 -12.68 -42.36
CA PRO A 88 -22.74 -12.58 -43.33
C PRO A 88 -24.14 -12.40 -42.72
N ASP A 89 -24.40 -12.98 -41.55
CA ASP A 89 -25.65 -12.87 -40.81
C ASP A 89 -25.83 -11.51 -40.11
N LYS A 90 -24.75 -10.73 -39.95
CA LYS A 90 -24.73 -9.41 -39.30
C LYS A 90 -24.55 -8.24 -40.26
N LEU A 91 -24.46 -8.48 -41.58
CA LEU A 91 -24.27 -7.40 -42.56
C LEU A 91 -25.38 -6.34 -42.53
N GLY A 92 -26.62 -6.73 -42.23
CA GLY A 92 -27.73 -5.78 -42.09
C GLY A 92 -27.64 -4.89 -40.84
N GLU A 93 -26.86 -5.27 -39.83
CA GLU A 93 -26.56 -4.46 -38.65
C GLU A 93 -25.44 -3.48 -38.96
N VAL A 94 -24.38 -3.94 -39.64
CA VAL A 94 -23.27 -3.10 -40.12
C VAL A 94 -23.77 -2.01 -41.09
N ASP A 95 -24.67 -2.35 -42.02
CA ASP A 95 -25.27 -1.38 -42.94
C ASP A 95 -26.05 -0.28 -42.20
N ARG A 96 -26.85 -0.65 -41.19
CA ARG A 96 -27.57 0.30 -40.34
C ARG A 96 -26.61 1.21 -39.58
N PHE A 97 -25.61 0.64 -38.92
CA PHE A 97 -24.58 1.43 -38.24
C PHE A 97 -23.91 2.43 -39.18
N LEU A 98 -23.47 1.98 -40.37
CA LEU A 98 -22.83 2.85 -41.36
C LEU A 98 -23.76 3.98 -41.85
N GLN A 99 -25.07 3.72 -41.96
CA GLN A 99 -26.07 4.75 -42.28
C GLN A 99 -26.22 5.76 -41.13
N ASP A 100 -26.22 5.29 -39.89
CA ASP A 100 -26.35 6.13 -38.70
C ASP A 100 -25.16 7.09 -38.53
N VAL A 101 -23.94 6.67 -38.87
CA VAL A 101 -22.75 7.54 -38.83
C VAL A 101 -22.61 8.49 -40.03
N LEU A 102 -23.46 8.40 -41.08
CA LEU A 102 -23.38 9.34 -42.22
C LEU A 102 -23.62 10.79 -41.79
N ALA A 103 -24.48 11.03 -40.79
CA ALA A 103 -24.73 12.37 -40.27
C ALA A 103 -23.45 13.07 -39.74
N LEU A 104 -22.46 12.30 -39.28
CA LEU A 104 -21.18 12.83 -38.80
C LEU A 104 -20.31 13.40 -39.94
N ILE A 105 -20.55 12.92 -41.17
CA ILE A 105 -19.99 13.48 -42.40
C ILE A 105 -20.70 14.79 -42.72
N ASP A 106 -22.01 14.91 -42.49
CA ASP A 106 -22.73 16.16 -42.75
C ASP A 106 -22.32 17.28 -41.79
N ASP A 107 -22.14 16.94 -40.51
CA ASP A 107 -21.71 17.87 -39.45
C ASP A 107 -20.22 18.30 -39.55
N GLY A 108 -19.47 17.74 -40.51
CA GLY A 108 -18.06 18.09 -40.74
C GLY A 108 -17.08 17.47 -39.74
N LEU A 109 -17.57 16.70 -38.77
CA LEU A 109 -16.79 16.15 -37.64
C LEU A 109 -15.78 15.11 -38.13
N MET A 110 -16.24 14.19 -38.99
CA MET A 110 -15.38 13.18 -39.62
C MET A 110 -14.29 13.82 -40.50
N GLN A 111 -14.64 14.85 -41.28
CA GLN A 111 -13.69 15.58 -42.13
C GLN A 111 -12.64 16.33 -41.31
N GLY A 112 -13.08 17.05 -40.27
CA GLY A 112 -12.16 17.77 -39.40
C GLY A 112 -11.16 16.81 -38.74
N LEU A 113 -11.62 15.65 -38.24
CA LEU A 113 -10.73 14.67 -37.59
C LEU A 113 -9.76 14.04 -38.60
N THR A 114 -10.24 13.61 -39.76
CA THR A 114 -9.37 13.01 -40.79
C THR A 114 -8.34 14.00 -41.34
N ARG A 115 -8.69 15.29 -41.42
CA ARG A 115 -7.72 16.36 -41.73
C ARG A 115 -6.67 16.54 -40.65
N LYS A 116 -7.01 16.41 -39.35
CA LYS A 116 -6.01 16.38 -38.26
C LYS A 116 -5.11 15.14 -38.36
N LEU A 117 -5.69 13.96 -38.58
CA LEU A 117 -4.94 12.71 -38.75
C LEU A 117 -3.95 12.79 -39.92
N ARG A 118 -4.34 13.44 -41.02
CA ARG A 118 -3.41 13.75 -42.13
C ARG A 118 -2.21 14.58 -41.64
N VAL A 119 -2.43 15.62 -40.85
CA VAL A 119 -1.33 16.43 -40.28
C VAL A 119 -0.45 15.58 -39.36
N VAL A 120 -1.06 14.74 -38.50
CA VAL A 120 -0.34 13.82 -37.61
C VAL A 120 0.53 12.85 -38.41
N PHE A 121 0.01 12.23 -39.45
CA PHE A 121 0.79 11.30 -40.30
C PHE A 121 1.91 12.00 -41.06
N LEU A 122 1.70 13.22 -41.57
CA LEU A 122 2.77 14.00 -42.20
C LEU A 122 3.88 14.38 -41.21
N GLN A 123 3.51 14.69 -39.97
CA GLN A 123 4.47 14.98 -38.90
C GLN A 123 5.23 13.73 -38.48
N ALA A 124 4.53 12.60 -38.30
CA ALA A 124 5.16 11.32 -38.01
C ALA A 124 6.19 10.97 -39.10
N ALA A 125 5.79 11.05 -40.38
CA ALA A 125 6.68 10.79 -41.50
C ALA A 125 7.90 11.74 -41.59
N ALA A 126 7.80 12.95 -41.01
CA ALA A 126 8.91 13.90 -40.96
C ALA A 126 9.82 13.72 -39.73
N ASP A 127 9.39 12.91 -38.76
CA ASP A 127 10.12 12.64 -37.52
C ASP A 127 11.03 11.41 -37.71
N THR A 128 12.29 11.66 -38.04
CA THR A 128 13.28 10.60 -38.25
C THR A 128 13.48 9.74 -37.00
N GLY A 129 13.46 10.34 -35.81
CA GLY A 129 13.63 9.60 -34.56
C GLY A 129 12.47 8.65 -34.30
N LEU A 130 11.23 9.09 -34.55
CA LEU A 130 10.06 8.23 -34.50
C LEU A 130 10.11 7.11 -35.54
N MET A 131 10.50 7.39 -36.79
CA MET A 131 10.56 6.36 -37.84
C MET A 131 11.63 5.31 -37.55
N GLU A 132 12.81 5.73 -37.06
CA GLU A 132 13.87 4.83 -36.62
C GLU A 132 13.42 3.96 -35.44
N ALA A 133 12.77 4.59 -34.44
CA ALA A 133 12.15 3.88 -33.34
C ALA A 133 11.13 2.84 -33.85
N LEU A 134 10.21 3.26 -34.73
CA LEU A 134 9.19 2.41 -35.37
C LEU A 134 9.77 1.23 -36.14
N ALA A 135 10.98 1.37 -36.69
CA ALA A 135 11.67 0.35 -37.47
C ALA A 135 12.46 -0.66 -36.64
N ILE A 136 12.56 -0.48 -35.31
CA ILE A 136 13.23 -1.46 -34.44
C ILE A 136 12.49 -2.80 -34.56
N GLU A 137 13.15 -3.79 -35.17
CA GLU A 137 12.58 -5.10 -35.50
C GLU A 137 12.13 -5.89 -34.27
N ASN A 138 12.80 -5.66 -33.15
CA ASN A 138 12.70 -6.47 -31.94
C ASN A 138 11.69 -5.94 -30.89
N ARG A 139 10.60 -5.32 -31.35
CA ARG A 139 9.54 -4.87 -30.44
C ARG A 139 8.75 -6.07 -29.93
N PRO A 140 8.34 -6.06 -28.66
CA PRO A 140 7.51 -7.12 -28.13
C PRO A 140 6.09 -6.96 -28.69
N HIS A 141 5.54 -8.02 -29.28
CA HIS A 141 4.11 -8.15 -29.55
C HIS A 141 3.45 -9.01 -28.46
N PRO A 142 2.18 -8.78 -28.08
CA PRO A 142 1.55 -9.53 -27.00
C PRO A 142 1.66 -11.05 -27.17
N GLU A 143 1.59 -11.55 -28.40
CA GLU A 143 1.80 -12.96 -28.77
C GLU A 143 3.20 -13.50 -28.47
N ASP A 144 4.22 -12.65 -28.36
CA ASP A 144 5.60 -13.06 -28.06
C ASP A 144 5.77 -13.39 -26.58
N PHE A 145 4.85 -12.93 -25.73
CA PHE A 145 5.01 -13.01 -24.28
C PHE A 145 3.79 -13.38 -23.45
N LEU A 146 2.61 -13.43 -24.05
CA LEU A 146 1.43 -14.02 -23.46
C LEU A 146 1.06 -15.28 -24.23
N SER A 147 0.68 -16.33 -23.50
CA SER A 147 0.15 -17.52 -24.15
C SER A 147 -1.13 -17.17 -24.94
N PRO A 148 -1.22 -17.52 -26.24
CA PRO A 148 -2.38 -17.21 -27.07
C PRO A 148 -3.62 -18.05 -26.71
N VAL A 149 -3.51 -18.98 -25.77
CA VAL A 149 -4.58 -19.91 -25.36
C VAL A 149 -5.55 -19.27 -24.35
N ASN A 150 -5.22 -18.11 -23.77
CA ASN A 150 -5.93 -17.51 -22.63
C ASN A 150 -7.18 -16.65 -22.98
N GLY A 151 -7.74 -16.76 -24.19
CA GLY A 151 -9.04 -16.17 -24.56
C GLY A 151 -8.98 -14.81 -25.28
N LYS A 152 -10.06 -14.00 -25.18
CA LYS A 152 -10.14 -12.63 -25.73
C LYS A 152 -9.00 -11.77 -25.18
N ASN A 153 -8.60 -10.70 -25.87
CA ASN A 153 -7.74 -9.69 -25.25
C ASN A 153 -8.59 -8.71 -24.41
N PHE A 154 -7.93 -7.88 -23.61
CA PHE A 154 -8.60 -6.95 -22.70
C PHE A 154 -9.56 -5.99 -23.40
N LEU A 155 -9.19 -5.42 -24.55
CA LEU A 155 -10.08 -4.50 -25.29
C LEU A 155 -11.33 -5.20 -25.80
N GLY A 156 -11.21 -6.40 -26.37
CA GLY A 156 -12.36 -7.21 -26.77
C GLY A 156 -13.23 -7.65 -25.58
N HIS A 157 -12.64 -7.81 -24.39
CA HIS A 157 -13.40 -8.06 -23.17
C HIS A 157 -14.16 -6.81 -22.72
N LEU A 158 -13.48 -5.66 -22.62
CA LEU A 158 -14.07 -4.37 -22.23
C LEU A 158 -15.25 -3.98 -23.14
N LEU A 159 -15.05 -4.07 -24.46
CA LEU A 159 -16.09 -3.74 -25.44
C LEU A 159 -17.27 -4.72 -25.40
N GLY A 160 -17.07 -5.94 -24.89
CA GLY A 160 -18.12 -6.94 -24.68
C GLY A 160 -18.91 -6.75 -23.37
N TYR A 161 -18.72 -5.64 -22.66
CA TYR A 161 -19.53 -5.29 -21.50
C TYR A 161 -20.98 -4.95 -21.93
N PRO A 162 -22.03 -5.58 -21.36
CA PRO A 162 -23.39 -5.44 -21.86
C PRO A 162 -23.96 -4.01 -21.90
N ARG A 163 -23.44 -3.10 -21.07
CA ARG A 163 -23.86 -1.68 -21.02
C ARG A 163 -22.77 -0.75 -21.54
N MET A 164 -21.88 -1.22 -22.42
CA MET A 164 -20.77 -0.42 -22.95
C MET A 164 -21.24 0.84 -23.69
N SER A 165 -22.40 0.81 -24.35
CA SER A 165 -23.00 2.01 -24.98
C SER A 165 -23.33 3.09 -23.94
N GLU A 166 -23.92 2.71 -22.79
CA GLU A 166 -24.19 3.63 -21.70
C GLU A 166 -22.90 4.18 -21.08
N VAL A 167 -21.88 3.32 -20.91
CA VAL A 167 -20.56 3.73 -20.40
C VAL A 167 -19.90 4.72 -21.33
N ALA A 168 -19.84 4.40 -22.63
CA ALA A 168 -19.20 5.25 -23.63
C ALA A 168 -19.90 6.61 -23.72
N THR A 169 -21.24 6.63 -23.73
CA THR A 169 -22.01 7.88 -23.76
C THR A 169 -21.73 8.73 -22.52
N ARG A 170 -21.90 8.19 -21.31
CA ARG A 170 -21.71 8.96 -20.07
C ARG A 170 -20.28 9.40 -19.84
N THR A 171 -19.31 8.52 -20.13
CA THR A 171 -17.89 8.84 -19.97
C THR A 171 -17.49 9.93 -20.96
N THR A 172 -17.91 9.85 -22.22
CA THR A 172 -17.61 10.91 -23.19
C THR A 172 -18.32 12.22 -22.85
N ASP A 173 -19.54 12.18 -22.32
CA ASP A 173 -20.24 13.38 -21.82
C ASP A 173 -19.48 14.06 -20.68
N ILE A 174 -19.09 13.29 -19.65
CA ILE A 174 -18.32 13.79 -18.49
C ILE A 174 -16.98 14.37 -18.94
N LEU A 175 -16.27 13.66 -19.82
CA LEU A 175 -14.97 14.10 -20.32
C LEU A 175 -15.08 15.36 -21.18
N LEU A 176 -16.11 15.47 -22.04
CA LEU A 176 -16.34 16.64 -22.89
C LEU A 176 -16.92 17.83 -22.11
N SER A 177 -17.67 17.62 -21.02
CA SER A 177 -18.10 18.72 -20.15
C SER A 177 -16.97 19.25 -19.25
N SER A 178 -15.81 18.58 -19.30
CA SER A 178 -14.63 18.87 -18.47
C SER A 178 -13.37 19.17 -19.30
N ASP A 179 -13.51 19.43 -20.60
CA ASP A 179 -12.37 19.75 -21.47
C ASP A 179 -12.09 21.26 -21.60
N GLY A 180 -12.96 22.09 -21.04
CA GLY A 180 -12.83 23.55 -20.98
C GLY A 180 -13.07 24.25 -22.32
N VAL A 181 -13.60 23.57 -23.33
CA VAL A 181 -13.86 24.13 -24.66
C VAL A 181 -15.26 23.78 -25.19
N ASP A 182 -15.86 24.71 -25.92
CA ASP A 182 -17.09 24.44 -26.63
C ASP A 182 -16.89 23.43 -27.78
N ARG A 183 -17.99 22.98 -28.39
CA ARG A 183 -17.98 22.05 -29.54
C ARG A 183 -17.19 22.53 -30.76
N GLN A 184 -16.77 23.79 -30.81
CA GLN A 184 -15.94 24.35 -31.87
C GLN A 184 -14.47 24.55 -31.44
N GLY A 185 -14.14 24.28 -30.18
CA GLY A 185 -12.82 24.44 -29.60
C GLY A 185 -12.54 25.83 -29.02
N ASN A 186 -13.56 26.66 -28.79
CA ASN A 186 -13.35 27.94 -28.11
C ASN A 186 -13.47 27.76 -26.59
N ALA A 187 -12.64 28.47 -25.83
CA ALA A 187 -12.65 28.39 -24.37
C ALA A 187 -14.05 28.65 -23.77
N ALA A 188 -14.51 27.70 -22.96
CA ALA A 188 -15.80 27.74 -22.27
C ALA A 188 -15.58 27.98 -20.77
N LEU A 189 -15.69 29.25 -20.34
CA LEU A 189 -15.42 29.66 -18.95
C LEU A 189 -16.38 29.05 -17.90
N SER A 190 -17.47 28.42 -18.34
CA SER A 190 -18.44 27.75 -17.47
C SER A 190 -18.18 26.25 -17.29
N GLU A 191 -17.23 25.68 -18.02
CA GLU A 191 -16.90 24.26 -18.01
C GLU A 191 -15.62 24.01 -17.20
N SER A 192 -15.49 22.81 -16.63
CA SER A 192 -14.26 22.39 -15.96
C SER A 192 -13.15 22.21 -17.00
N THR A 193 -11.89 22.43 -16.61
CA THR A 193 -10.71 22.20 -17.47
C THR A 193 -10.04 20.85 -17.19
N ALA A 194 -10.63 19.99 -16.35
CA ALA A 194 -9.98 18.80 -15.81
C ALA A 194 -9.40 17.84 -16.88
N LEU A 195 -10.10 17.57 -17.99
CA LEU A 195 -9.55 16.76 -19.07
C LEU A 195 -8.36 17.47 -19.73
N SER A 196 -8.47 18.76 -20.02
CA SER A 196 -7.36 19.52 -20.61
C SER A 196 -6.16 19.62 -19.66
N ASP A 197 -6.38 19.74 -18.35
CA ASP A 197 -5.33 19.74 -17.34
C ASP A 197 -4.66 18.36 -17.22
N LEU A 198 -5.42 17.27 -17.27
CA LEU A 198 -4.89 15.91 -17.31
C LEU A 198 -4.04 15.66 -18.56
N MET A 199 -4.55 16.05 -19.73
CA MET A 199 -3.83 15.94 -21.01
C MET A 199 -2.60 16.85 -21.04
N GLY A 200 -2.68 18.03 -20.43
CA GLY A 200 -1.55 18.95 -20.26
C GLY A 200 -0.46 18.33 -19.39
N SER A 201 -0.83 17.70 -18.27
CA SER A 201 0.14 16.99 -17.41
C SER A 201 0.76 15.79 -18.12
N LEU A 202 -0.05 14.98 -18.81
CA LEU A 202 0.46 13.87 -19.61
C LEU A 202 1.45 14.35 -20.67
N THR A 203 1.15 15.48 -21.33
CA THR A 203 2.03 16.10 -22.33
C THR A 203 3.35 16.57 -21.73
N ILE A 204 3.36 17.10 -20.51
CA ILE A 204 4.59 17.46 -19.79
C ILE A 204 5.41 16.20 -19.52
N SER A 205 4.81 15.17 -18.90
CA SER A 205 5.51 13.91 -18.59
C SER A 205 6.07 13.23 -19.84
N LEU A 206 5.28 13.16 -20.91
CA LEU A 206 5.72 12.60 -22.19
C LEU A 206 6.84 13.39 -22.84
N ARG A 207 6.96 14.71 -22.59
CA ARG A 207 8.04 15.56 -23.14
C ARG A 207 9.33 15.47 -22.33
N GLU A 208 9.22 15.21 -21.05
CA GLU A 208 10.36 15.06 -20.12
C GLU A 208 10.94 13.65 -20.09
N GLU A 209 10.24 12.69 -20.71
CA GLU A 209 10.70 11.31 -20.85
C GLU A 209 12.09 11.25 -21.51
N GLN A 210 13.00 10.50 -20.90
CA GLN A 210 14.39 10.39 -21.30
C GLN A 210 14.89 8.96 -21.12
N HIS A 211 15.95 8.61 -21.85
CA HIS A 211 16.64 7.34 -21.66
C HIS A 211 17.28 7.28 -20.28
N ILE A 212 16.91 6.28 -19.50
CA ILE A 212 17.43 6.02 -18.15
C ILE A 212 17.90 4.57 -18.12
N GLU A 213 18.97 4.26 -17.39
CA GLU A 213 19.38 2.86 -17.24
C GLU A 213 18.19 2.01 -16.77
N ALA A 214 17.88 0.93 -17.50
CA ALA A 214 16.62 0.20 -17.30
C ALA A 214 16.41 -0.31 -15.85
N ARG A 215 17.50 -0.60 -15.11
CA ARG A 215 17.48 -1.01 -13.69
C ARG A 215 17.00 0.07 -12.73
N ASP A 216 17.02 1.32 -13.18
CA ASP A 216 16.64 2.50 -12.39
C ASP A 216 15.23 2.98 -12.74
N THR A 217 14.54 2.29 -13.66
CA THR A 217 13.14 2.61 -13.99
C THR A 217 12.17 2.07 -12.94
N ILE A 218 11.13 2.85 -12.65
CA ILE A 218 10.01 2.43 -11.80
C ILE A 218 9.33 1.19 -12.41
N ALA A 219 9.17 1.16 -13.74
CA ALA A 219 8.57 0.03 -14.45
C ALA A 219 9.33 -1.29 -14.19
N PHE A 220 10.66 -1.28 -14.27
CA PHE A 220 11.47 -2.46 -13.97
C PHE A 220 11.38 -2.88 -12.50
N SER A 221 11.37 -1.90 -11.58
CA SER A 221 11.20 -2.14 -10.15
C SER A 221 9.82 -2.76 -9.83
N MET A 222 8.74 -2.18 -10.34
CA MET A 222 7.38 -2.70 -10.18
C MET A 222 7.25 -4.09 -10.78
N LYS A 223 7.81 -4.33 -11.96
CA LYS A 223 7.80 -5.65 -12.60
C LYS A 223 8.55 -6.69 -11.75
N THR A 224 9.70 -6.35 -11.19
CA THR A 224 10.46 -7.26 -10.31
C THR A 224 9.63 -7.73 -9.12
N VAL A 225 8.90 -6.81 -8.48
CA VAL A 225 8.03 -7.13 -7.34
C VAL A 225 6.75 -7.84 -7.77
N LEU A 226 6.02 -7.28 -8.75
CA LEU A 226 4.67 -7.70 -9.11
C LEU A 226 4.62 -8.97 -9.94
N VAL A 227 5.68 -9.35 -10.66
CA VAL A 227 5.73 -10.55 -11.52
C VAL A 227 6.39 -11.73 -10.80
N SER A 228 6.94 -11.50 -9.61
CA SER A 228 7.47 -12.58 -8.77
C SER A 228 6.38 -13.53 -8.31
N GLU A 229 6.56 -14.83 -8.56
CA GLU A 229 5.59 -15.85 -8.13
C GLU A 229 5.60 -16.04 -6.61
N ASP A 230 4.41 -16.29 -6.04
CA ASP A 230 4.20 -16.77 -4.68
C ASP A 230 2.91 -17.60 -4.61
N LEU A 231 2.96 -18.74 -3.93
CA LEU A 231 1.78 -19.60 -3.76
C LEU A 231 0.68 -18.90 -2.95
N ARG A 232 1.03 -17.93 -2.09
CA ARG A 232 0.08 -17.14 -1.30
C ARG A 232 -0.78 -16.19 -2.16
N PHE A 233 -0.34 -15.85 -3.38
CA PHE A 233 -1.14 -15.07 -4.32
C PHE A 233 -2.24 -15.89 -5.01
N ASN A 234 -2.05 -17.20 -5.09
CA ASN A 234 -2.87 -18.09 -5.91
C ASN A 234 -4.29 -18.28 -5.34
N LEU A 235 -5.30 -18.24 -6.21
CA LEU A 235 -6.66 -18.66 -5.88
C LEU A 235 -6.78 -20.17 -6.09
N GLN A 236 -7.47 -20.87 -5.19
CA GLN A 236 -7.76 -22.29 -5.42
C GLN A 236 -8.60 -22.46 -6.70
N GLY A 237 -8.10 -23.24 -7.66
CA GLY A 237 -8.80 -23.54 -8.92
C GLY A 237 -8.63 -22.51 -10.04
N SER A 238 -7.72 -21.53 -9.94
CA SER A 238 -7.42 -20.64 -11.06
C SER A 238 -6.71 -21.37 -12.21
N GLU A 239 -7.14 -21.10 -13.44
CA GLU A 239 -6.40 -21.52 -14.64
C GLU A 239 -5.10 -20.71 -14.75
N PRO A 240 -3.99 -21.35 -15.15
CA PRO A 240 -2.70 -20.69 -15.22
C PRO A 240 -2.67 -19.66 -16.35
N LEU A 241 -2.12 -18.48 -16.06
CA LEU A 241 -1.98 -17.36 -17.00
C LEU A 241 -0.52 -17.21 -17.40
N TRP A 242 -0.07 -18.04 -18.34
CA TRP A 242 1.34 -18.06 -18.73
C TRP A 242 1.78 -16.80 -19.47
N ALA A 243 2.82 -16.19 -18.95
CA ALA A 243 3.61 -15.14 -19.58
C ALA A 243 5.10 -15.51 -19.56
N VAL A 244 5.93 -14.89 -20.40
CA VAL A 244 7.40 -14.98 -20.33
C VAL A 244 7.95 -13.73 -19.65
N GLN A 245 8.86 -13.88 -18.70
CA GLN A 245 9.57 -12.75 -18.12
C GLN A 245 10.49 -12.11 -19.14
N TYR A 246 10.69 -10.81 -19.02
CA TYR A 246 11.62 -10.04 -19.84
C TYR A 246 12.93 -9.76 -19.11
N ASP A 247 14.02 -9.47 -19.81
CA ASP A 247 15.23 -8.94 -19.20
C ASP A 247 15.21 -7.40 -19.14
N ARG A 248 16.33 -6.79 -18.73
CA ARG A 248 16.49 -5.33 -18.66
C ARG A 248 16.49 -4.63 -20.02
N ARG A 249 16.62 -5.36 -21.13
CA ARG A 249 16.61 -4.86 -22.51
C ARG A 249 15.22 -4.98 -23.14
N GLY A 250 14.25 -5.54 -22.41
CA GLY A 250 12.95 -5.88 -22.97
C GLY A 250 13.01 -7.11 -23.89
N ILE A 251 13.98 -8.01 -23.72
CA ILE A 251 14.06 -9.25 -24.51
C ILE A 251 13.56 -10.44 -23.66
N PRO A 252 12.86 -11.45 -24.24
CA PRO A 252 12.40 -12.60 -23.47
C PRO A 252 13.54 -13.27 -22.71
N MET A 253 13.37 -13.44 -21.40
CA MET A 253 14.43 -13.91 -20.53
C MET A 253 14.63 -15.42 -20.70
N VAL A 254 15.81 -15.79 -21.20
CA VAL A 254 16.23 -17.18 -21.30
C VAL A 254 16.51 -17.72 -19.90
N LYS A 255 15.93 -18.87 -19.58
CA LYS A 255 16.04 -19.51 -18.27
C LYS A 255 17.47 -20.01 -18.06
N LYS A 256 18.11 -19.56 -16.98
CA LYS A 256 19.46 -20.04 -16.61
C LYS A 256 19.40 -21.47 -16.06
N THR A 257 20.34 -22.31 -16.47
CA THR A 257 20.59 -23.63 -15.89
C THR A 257 21.84 -23.60 -15.00
N SER A 258 22.09 -24.65 -14.22
CA SER A 258 23.33 -24.79 -13.43
C SER A 258 24.62 -24.75 -14.27
N SER A 259 24.51 -24.98 -15.58
CA SER A 259 25.62 -24.98 -16.55
C SER A 259 25.69 -23.72 -17.42
N GLY A 260 24.90 -22.68 -17.12
CA GLY A 260 24.77 -21.47 -17.95
C GLY A 260 23.47 -21.46 -18.76
N LEU A 261 23.46 -20.78 -19.91
CA LEU A 261 22.28 -20.74 -20.77
C LEU A 261 22.04 -22.10 -21.47
N PRO A 262 20.77 -22.54 -21.59
CA PRO A 262 20.40 -23.76 -22.30
C PRO A 262 20.60 -23.61 -23.81
N VAL A 263 21.02 -24.70 -24.47
CA VAL A 263 21.06 -24.78 -25.95
C VAL A 263 19.64 -24.52 -26.50
N PRO A 264 19.48 -23.66 -27.53
CA PRO A 264 20.50 -23.15 -28.43
C PRO A 264 21.13 -21.80 -28.07
N PHE A 265 20.82 -21.19 -26.93
CA PHE A 265 21.30 -19.84 -26.58
C PHE A 265 22.77 -19.82 -26.15
N VAL A 266 23.44 -18.68 -26.35
CA VAL A 266 24.83 -18.43 -25.92
C VAL A 266 24.93 -17.07 -25.22
N ASP A 267 25.88 -16.98 -24.28
CA ASP A 267 26.28 -15.77 -23.55
C ASP A 267 27.79 -15.64 -23.73
N SER A 268 28.21 -14.98 -24.82
CA SER A 268 29.61 -14.89 -25.22
C SER A 268 30.33 -13.73 -24.54
N ASP A 269 29.60 -12.69 -24.15
CA ASP A 269 30.15 -11.51 -23.47
C ASP A 269 30.18 -11.67 -21.93
N GLY A 270 29.49 -12.68 -21.39
CA GLY A 270 29.49 -13.03 -19.98
C GLY A 270 28.63 -12.10 -19.13
N ASP A 271 27.70 -11.35 -19.73
CA ASP A 271 26.79 -10.46 -19.01
C ASP A 271 25.64 -11.21 -18.32
N GLY A 272 25.54 -12.52 -18.56
CA GLY A 272 24.53 -13.38 -17.98
C GLY A 272 23.19 -13.35 -18.71
N LEU A 273 23.10 -12.72 -19.88
CA LEU A 273 21.92 -12.72 -20.73
C LEU A 273 22.24 -13.43 -22.05
N ALA A 274 21.20 -13.81 -22.80
CA ALA A 274 21.43 -14.35 -24.13
C ALA A 274 21.92 -13.25 -25.07
N ASP A 275 22.96 -13.56 -25.84
CA ASP A 275 23.46 -12.70 -26.90
C ASP A 275 22.37 -12.50 -27.95
N VAL A 276 22.23 -11.27 -28.42
CA VAL A 276 21.37 -10.90 -29.54
C VAL A 276 22.18 -10.10 -30.56
N ASP A 277 21.80 -10.18 -31.83
CA ASP A 277 22.42 -9.38 -32.88
C ASP A 277 21.85 -7.96 -32.96
N SER A 278 22.24 -7.19 -33.98
CA SER A 278 21.76 -5.82 -34.19
C SER A 278 20.26 -5.74 -34.47
N ASP A 279 19.69 -6.83 -34.97
CA ASP A 279 18.28 -6.94 -35.30
C ASP A 279 17.50 -7.50 -34.09
N GLY A 280 18.23 -7.90 -33.04
CA GLY A 280 17.75 -8.40 -31.77
C GLY A 280 17.35 -9.88 -31.79
N ASN A 281 17.68 -10.58 -32.87
CA ASN A 281 17.56 -12.02 -32.96
C ASN A 281 18.57 -12.70 -32.03
N PHE A 282 18.16 -13.82 -31.41
CA PHE A 282 19.06 -14.55 -30.53
C PHE A 282 20.21 -15.16 -31.32
N VAL A 283 21.44 -14.87 -30.88
CA VAL A 283 22.63 -15.55 -31.38
C VAL A 283 22.65 -16.96 -30.79
N LEU A 284 22.65 -17.95 -31.67
CA LEU A 284 22.65 -19.35 -31.27
C LEU A 284 24.08 -19.86 -31.07
N SER A 285 24.23 -20.94 -30.31
CA SER A 285 25.49 -21.66 -30.08
C SER A 285 26.18 -22.14 -31.38
N THR A 286 25.46 -22.17 -32.50
CA THR A 286 25.97 -22.46 -33.84
C THR A 286 26.62 -21.25 -34.53
N GLY A 287 26.50 -20.05 -33.96
CA GLY A 287 26.91 -18.77 -34.53
C GLY A 287 25.93 -18.17 -35.54
N GLU A 288 24.76 -18.78 -35.71
CA GLU A 288 23.64 -18.24 -36.50
C GLU A 288 22.73 -17.42 -35.59
N SER A 289 22.20 -16.29 -36.06
CA SER A 289 21.14 -15.56 -35.37
C SER A 289 19.77 -16.00 -35.88
N ARG A 290 18.81 -16.20 -34.97
CA ARG A 290 17.45 -16.57 -35.35
C ARG A 290 16.44 -16.05 -34.34
N ASP A 291 15.27 -15.64 -34.82
CA ASP A 291 14.11 -15.45 -33.96
C ASP A 291 13.66 -16.81 -33.37
N VAL A 292 13.53 -16.85 -32.05
CA VAL A 292 13.11 -18.02 -31.29
C VAL A 292 11.96 -17.60 -30.38
N PRO A 293 10.69 -17.69 -30.84
CA PRO A 293 9.56 -17.20 -30.07
C PRO A 293 9.35 -18.02 -28.79
N PRO A 294 9.08 -17.36 -27.65
CA PRO A 294 8.74 -18.03 -26.39
C PRO A 294 7.44 -18.82 -26.48
N PHE A 295 6.44 -18.31 -27.19
CA PHE A 295 5.15 -18.97 -27.40
C PHE A 295 4.92 -19.29 -28.88
N GLU A 296 4.53 -20.51 -29.19
CA GLU A 296 4.13 -20.91 -30.55
C GLU A 296 3.12 -22.05 -30.48
N THR A 297 1.93 -21.86 -31.07
CA THR A 297 0.86 -22.87 -31.13
C THR A 297 0.74 -23.56 -32.49
N ARG A 298 1.36 -23.01 -33.53
CA ARG A 298 1.41 -23.64 -34.85
C ARG A 298 2.53 -24.69 -34.86
N THR A 299 2.22 -25.89 -35.35
CA THR A 299 3.25 -26.91 -35.60
C THR A 299 4.14 -26.45 -36.75
N ASN A 300 5.36 -26.02 -36.42
CA ASN A 300 6.39 -25.67 -37.37
C ASN A 300 7.47 -26.76 -37.41
N GLU A 301 7.62 -27.45 -38.56
CA GLU A 301 8.63 -28.50 -38.74
C GLU A 301 10.08 -27.97 -38.60
N GLN A 302 10.27 -26.64 -38.63
CA GLN A 302 11.55 -25.97 -38.44
C GLN A 302 11.74 -25.40 -37.02
N SER A 303 10.82 -25.66 -36.08
CA SER A 303 10.95 -25.20 -34.70
C SER A 303 12.16 -25.83 -34.02
N LEU A 304 12.99 -25.00 -33.37
CA LEU A 304 14.13 -25.45 -32.57
C LEU A 304 13.70 -26.03 -31.22
N LEU A 305 12.48 -25.74 -30.78
CA LEU A 305 11.95 -26.06 -29.46
C LEU A 305 10.69 -26.94 -29.55
N ASN A 306 10.51 -27.82 -28.57
CA ASN A 306 9.25 -28.54 -28.35
C ASN A 306 8.22 -27.59 -27.73
N ARG A 307 6.94 -27.74 -28.08
CA ARG A 307 5.85 -26.89 -27.57
C ARG A 307 4.86 -27.70 -26.73
N ASP A 308 4.42 -27.14 -25.61
CA ASP A 308 3.34 -27.71 -24.79
C ASP A 308 1.95 -27.20 -25.21
N THR A 309 0.91 -27.57 -24.46
CA THR A 309 -0.49 -27.17 -24.76
C THR A 309 -0.74 -25.67 -24.64
N TYR A 310 0.14 -24.92 -23.97
CA TYR A 310 0.08 -23.47 -23.83
C TYR A 310 1.04 -22.76 -24.79
N GLY A 311 1.72 -23.50 -25.67
CA GLY A 311 2.69 -22.98 -26.64
C GLY A 311 4.09 -22.75 -26.08
N ARG A 312 4.38 -23.13 -24.82
CA ARG A 312 5.68 -22.86 -24.19
C ARG A 312 6.79 -23.72 -24.78
N GLY A 313 7.93 -23.10 -25.07
CA GLY A 313 9.15 -23.72 -25.56
C GLY A 313 9.92 -24.50 -24.51
N SER A 314 10.17 -25.78 -24.79
CA SER A 314 11.06 -26.65 -24.03
C SER A 314 12.15 -27.25 -24.93
N ALA A 315 13.32 -27.51 -24.35
CA ALA A 315 14.39 -28.21 -25.01
C ALA A 315 14.02 -29.68 -25.24
N ALA A 316 14.83 -30.40 -26.02
CA ALA A 316 14.63 -31.84 -26.29
C ALA A 316 14.58 -32.71 -25.01
N GLY A 317 15.15 -32.24 -23.89
CA GLY A 317 15.12 -32.90 -22.58
C GLY A 317 13.87 -32.63 -21.74
N GLY A 318 12.96 -31.76 -22.18
CA GLY A 318 11.73 -31.40 -21.47
C GLY A 318 11.83 -30.17 -20.56
N ASP A 319 13.03 -29.64 -20.33
CA ASP A 319 13.22 -28.40 -19.56
C ASP A 319 12.79 -27.18 -20.39
N TYR A 320 12.08 -26.24 -19.76
CA TYR A 320 11.70 -24.97 -20.38
C TYR A 320 12.92 -24.10 -20.65
N VAL A 321 12.95 -23.46 -21.82
CA VAL A 321 14.13 -22.70 -22.27
C VAL A 321 14.05 -21.22 -21.93
N PHE A 322 12.82 -20.69 -21.76
CA PHE A 322 12.56 -19.35 -21.26
C PHE A 322 12.05 -19.37 -19.82
N GLU A 323 12.14 -18.23 -19.15
CA GLU A 323 11.59 -18.03 -17.81
C GLU A 323 10.09 -17.72 -17.90
N TYR A 324 9.26 -18.76 -17.86
CA TYR A 324 7.81 -18.63 -17.82
C TYR A 324 7.30 -18.38 -16.40
N VAL A 325 6.31 -17.50 -16.31
CA VAL A 325 5.62 -17.12 -15.09
C VAL A 325 4.11 -17.31 -15.27
N ASP A 326 3.46 -17.83 -14.26
CA ASP A 326 2.02 -17.94 -14.12
C ASP A 326 1.48 -16.68 -13.44
N LEU A 327 0.94 -15.73 -14.22
CA LEU A 327 0.45 -14.45 -13.69
C LEU A 327 -0.60 -14.64 -12.58
N SER A 328 -1.36 -15.75 -12.56
CA SER A 328 -2.34 -16.01 -11.48
C SER A 328 -1.70 -16.23 -10.10
N LYS A 329 -0.38 -16.40 -10.05
CA LYS A 329 0.43 -16.59 -8.84
C LYS A 329 1.36 -15.42 -8.59
N THR A 330 1.09 -14.25 -9.18
CA THR A 330 1.95 -13.07 -9.07
C THR A 330 1.26 -11.95 -8.31
N GLY A 331 2.07 -11.03 -7.77
CA GLY A 331 1.58 -9.81 -7.12
C GLY A 331 0.68 -8.97 -8.02
N LEU A 332 0.88 -9.01 -9.35
CA LEU A 332 0.07 -8.30 -10.33
C LEU A 332 -1.40 -8.77 -10.32
N HIS A 333 -1.63 -10.07 -10.46
CA HIS A 333 -2.99 -10.62 -10.43
C HIS A 333 -3.62 -10.47 -9.04
N PHE A 334 -2.81 -10.64 -8.00
CA PHE A 334 -3.22 -10.33 -6.63
C PHE A 334 -3.73 -8.89 -6.48
N MET A 335 -3.00 -7.88 -6.99
CA MET A 335 -3.43 -6.48 -6.95
C MET A 335 -4.72 -6.23 -7.72
N THR A 336 -4.91 -6.86 -8.90
CA THR A 336 -6.18 -6.74 -9.64
C THR A 336 -7.36 -7.31 -8.85
N ARG A 337 -7.13 -8.35 -8.03
CA ARG A 337 -8.12 -8.90 -7.12
C ARG A 337 -8.43 -7.95 -5.97
N GLN A 338 -7.40 -7.37 -5.33
CA GLN A 338 -7.60 -6.42 -4.24
C GLN A 338 -8.33 -5.16 -4.70
N LEU A 339 -7.97 -4.62 -5.87
CA LEU A 339 -8.67 -3.49 -6.46
C LEU A 339 -10.16 -3.80 -6.71
N GLY A 340 -10.46 -5.04 -7.14
CA GLY A 340 -11.84 -5.51 -7.27
C GLY A 340 -12.59 -5.55 -5.94
N GLN A 341 -11.95 -6.00 -4.85
CA GLN A 341 -12.55 -6.02 -3.51
C GLN A 341 -12.78 -4.62 -2.96
N LEU A 342 -11.80 -3.72 -3.10
CA LEU A 342 -11.92 -2.31 -2.69
C LEU A 342 -13.06 -1.60 -3.45
N THR A 343 -13.17 -1.85 -4.77
CA THR A 343 -14.25 -1.28 -5.57
C THR A 343 -15.63 -1.79 -5.11
N GLN A 344 -15.76 -3.09 -4.82
CA GLN A 344 -17.02 -3.67 -4.32
C GLN A 344 -17.44 -3.15 -2.94
N ARG A 345 -16.49 -2.65 -2.14
CA ARG A 345 -16.73 -2.03 -0.83
C ARG A 345 -17.10 -0.54 -0.92
N GLY A 346 -17.08 0.06 -2.12
CA GLY A 346 -17.41 1.48 -2.31
C GLY A 346 -16.25 2.44 -2.05
N ILE A 347 -15.04 1.93 -1.83
CA ILE A 347 -13.87 2.73 -1.40
C ILE A 347 -13.46 3.79 -2.43
N LEU A 348 -13.69 3.52 -3.72
CA LEU A 348 -13.48 4.52 -4.76
C LEU A 348 -14.32 5.78 -4.50
N TRP A 349 -15.57 5.62 -4.05
CA TRP A 349 -16.46 6.74 -3.78
C TRP A 349 -16.16 7.41 -2.45
N ASP A 350 -15.82 6.63 -1.43
CA ASP A 350 -15.39 7.17 -0.13
C ASP A 350 -14.12 8.05 -0.30
N MET A 351 -13.18 7.62 -1.15
CA MET A 351 -12.00 8.42 -1.47
C MET A 351 -12.36 9.73 -2.16
N VAL A 352 -13.31 9.72 -3.11
CA VAL A 352 -13.78 10.94 -3.80
C VAL A 352 -14.49 11.88 -2.83
N ASP A 353 -15.32 11.34 -1.94
CA ASP A 353 -16.11 12.12 -0.99
C ASP A 353 -15.20 12.70 0.14
N ALA A 354 -14.11 12.02 0.51
CA ALA A 354 -13.15 12.47 1.52
C ALA A 354 -12.05 13.40 0.96
N ALA A 355 -11.65 13.23 -0.30
CA ALA A 355 -10.49 13.93 -0.90
C ALA A 355 -10.55 15.46 -0.74
N PRO A 356 -11.65 16.17 -1.03
CA PRO A 356 -11.67 17.64 -0.92
C PRO A 356 -11.38 18.15 0.49
N ALA A 357 -11.82 17.41 1.52
CA ALA A 357 -11.58 17.77 2.92
C ALA A 357 -10.12 17.52 3.31
N VAL A 358 -9.58 16.35 2.97
CA VAL A 358 -8.20 15.95 3.30
C VAL A 358 -7.17 16.81 2.56
N LEU A 359 -7.38 17.07 1.27
CA LEU A 359 -6.45 17.82 0.42
C LEU A 359 -6.45 19.34 0.74
N GLY A 360 -7.55 19.85 1.29
CA GLY A 360 -7.69 21.26 1.68
C GLY A 360 -8.04 22.19 0.51
N PRO A 361 -7.97 23.51 0.70
CA PRO A 361 -8.40 24.48 -0.30
C PRO A 361 -7.46 24.51 -1.52
N ARG A 362 -8.03 24.82 -2.68
CA ARG A 362 -7.24 25.00 -3.92
C ARG A 362 -6.56 26.37 -3.97
N GLU A 363 -5.37 26.37 -4.53
CA GLU A 363 -4.51 27.52 -4.78
C GLU A 363 -4.21 27.66 -6.27
N VAL A 364 -3.92 28.88 -6.73
CA VAL A 364 -3.49 29.11 -8.11
C VAL A 364 -2.02 28.73 -8.24
N LYS A 365 -1.76 27.64 -8.97
CA LYS A 365 -0.42 27.19 -9.35
C LYS A 365 -0.14 27.51 -10.81
N SER A 366 1.11 27.34 -11.24
CA SER A 366 1.51 27.50 -12.63
C SER A 366 2.62 26.54 -13.00
N ASP A 367 2.59 26.04 -14.23
CA ASP A 367 3.61 25.19 -14.84
C ASP A 367 3.88 25.64 -16.29
N ALA A 368 4.53 24.78 -17.08
CA ALA A 368 4.84 25.03 -18.49
C ALA A 368 3.58 25.23 -19.37
N GLN A 369 2.41 24.76 -18.94
CA GLN A 369 1.13 24.87 -19.64
C GLN A 369 0.30 26.08 -19.16
N GLY A 370 0.80 26.88 -18.22
CA GLY A 370 0.17 28.11 -17.73
C GLY A 370 -0.30 28.00 -16.27
N PRO A 371 -1.32 28.78 -15.85
CA PRO A 371 -1.91 28.67 -14.51
C PRO A 371 -2.94 27.53 -14.41
N PHE A 372 -3.16 27.00 -13.20
CA PHE A 372 -4.22 26.05 -12.86
C PHE A 372 -4.60 26.13 -11.39
N ALA A 373 -5.74 25.53 -11.00
CA ALA A 373 -6.16 25.39 -9.62
C ALA A 373 -5.66 24.05 -9.05
N GLY A 374 -4.67 24.08 -8.16
CA GLY A 374 -4.08 22.88 -7.52
C GLY A 374 -4.16 22.91 -6.00
N TYR A 375 -3.71 21.85 -5.33
CA TYR A 375 -3.70 21.77 -3.86
C TYR A 375 -2.35 22.15 -3.29
N SER A 376 -2.28 22.74 -2.09
CA SER A 376 -0.99 23.04 -1.47
C SER A 376 -0.15 21.78 -1.28
N ALA A 377 1.16 21.87 -1.56
CA ALA A 377 2.09 20.84 -1.08
C ALA A 377 2.33 20.98 0.44
N ASP A 378 1.88 22.08 1.04
CA ASP A 378 1.88 22.28 2.48
C ASP A 378 0.64 21.65 3.12
N ASN A 379 0.71 20.33 3.32
CA ASN A 379 -0.40 19.56 3.85
C ASN A 379 0.06 18.38 4.74
N PRO A 380 -0.80 17.90 5.65
CA PRO A 380 -0.47 16.84 6.60
C PRO A 380 -0.04 15.53 5.94
N VAL A 381 -0.57 15.19 4.75
CA VAL A 381 -0.15 13.97 4.03
C VAL A 381 1.32 14.07 3.62
N THR A 382 1.76 15.26 3.20
CA THR A 382 3.16 15.53 2.84
C THR A 382 4.06 15.52 4.07
N ASP A 383 3.58 16.02 5.20
CA ASP A 383 4.33 16.02 6.47
C ASP A 383 4.43 14.62 7.10
N LEU A 384 3.41 13.79 6.91
CA LEU A 384 3.43 12.37 7.24
C LEU A 384 4.48 11.64 6.40
N MET A 385 4.49 11.84 5.08
CA MET A 385 5.48 11.24 4.19
C MET A 385 6.90 11.71 4.51
N TYR A 386 7.08 13.00 4.78
CA TYR A 386 8.37 13.57 5.22
C TYR A 386 8.87 12.85 6.47
N SER A 387 8.04 12.73 7.50
CA SER A 387 8.41 12.13 8.78
C SER A 387 8.64 10.61 8.68
N LEU A 388 7.90 9.92 7.81
CA LEU A 388 8.10 8.50 7.52
C LEU A 388 9.44 8.25 6.83
N LEU A 389 9.77 9.02 5.78
CA LEU A 389 11.05 8.90 5.07
C LEU A 389 12.24 9.17 6.02
N HIS A 390 12.14 10.18 6.89
CA HIS A 390 13.18 10.47 7.88
C HIS A 390 13.23 9.48 9.05
N THR A 391 12.15 8.73 9.29
CA THR A 391 12.17 7.58 10.22
C THR A 391 12.96 6.42 9.64
N LEU A 392 12.88 6.23 8.32
CA LEU A 392 13.63 5.21 7.58
C LEU A 392 15.08 5.62 7.29
N ASP A 393 15.46 6.89 7.48
CA ASP A 393 16.85 7.36 7.31
C ASP A 393 17.76 6.81 8.42
N ILE A 394 18.18 5.56 8.21
CA ILE A 394 19.01 4.76 9.12
C ILE A 394 20.21 4.28 8.31
N ASP A 395 21.42 4.44 8.84
CA ASP A 395 22.69 4.03 8.17
C ASP A 395 22.70 2.56 7.68
N ARG A 396 21.88 1.71 8.30
CA ARG A 396 21.72 0.28 8.01
C ARG A 396 20.31 -0.06 7.52
N LEU A 397 19.64 0.86 6.83
CA LEU A 397 18.27 0.65 6.33
C LEU A 397 18.13 -0.63 5.50
N ASP A 398 19.14 -0.97 4.69
CA ASP A 398 19.20 -2.22 3.93
C ASP A 398 19.04 -3.45 4.82
N GLU A 399 19.75 -3.48 5.95
CA GLU A 399 19.73 -4.57 6.92
C GLU A 399 18.41 -4.62 7.71
N VAL A 400 17.86 -3.46 8.06
CA VAL A 400 16.56 -3.34 8.73
C VAL A 400 15.45 -3.90 7.83
N LEU A 401 15.39 -3.46 6.58
CA LEU A 401 14.37 -3.89 5.62
C LEU A 401 14.52 -5.37 5.25
N ALA A 402 15.75 -5.87 5.07
CA ALA A 402 15.99 -7.29 4.81
C ALA A 402 15.47 -8.15 5.97
N SER A 403 15.82 -7.79 7.21
CA SER A 403 15.38 -8.54 8.39
C SER A 403 13.87 -8.49 8.60
N LEU A 404 13.23 -7.37 8.25
CA LEU A 404 11.77 -7.24 8.31
C LEU A 404 11.08 -8.09 7.23
N ALA A 405 11.59 -8.09 5.99
CA ALA A 405 11.07 -8.92 4.90
C ALA A 405 11.15 -10.41 5.24
N ASP A 406 12.29 -10.87 5.75
CA ASP A 406 12.49 -12.26 6.14
C ASP A 406 11.58 -12.64 7.33
N PHE A 407 11.42 -11.75 8.31
CA PHE A 407 10.50 -11.99 9.44
C PHE A 407 9.04 -12.06 8.99
N MET A 408 8.62 -11.20 8.06
CA MET A 408 7.27 -11.27 7.46
C MET A 408 7.03 -12.56 6.70
N ASP A 409 8.04 -13.10 6.02
CA ASP A 409 7.95 -14.37 5.30
C ASP A 409 7.90 -15.59 6.25
N GLU A 410 8.76 -15.62 7.28
CA GLU A 410 8.90 -16.77 8.17
C GLU A 410 7.94 -16.79 9.37
N SER A 411 7.53 -15.60 9.87
CA SER A 411 6.75 -15.42 11.11
C SER A 411 5.42 -14.69 10.87
N SER A 412 4.84 -14.85 9.67
CA SER A 412 3.54 -14.24 9.30
C SER A 412 2.39 -14.63 10.23
N SER A 413 2.42 -15.83 10.81
CA SER A 413 1.43 -16.29 11.78
C SER A 413 1.47 -15.42 13.04
N GLU A 414 2.64 -15.21 13.62
CA GLU A 414 2.80 -14.41 14.83
C GLU A 414 2.44 -12.94 14.61
N LEU A 415 2.77 -12.38 13.45
CA LEU A 415 2.31 -11.04 13.04
C LEU A 415 0.78 -10.98 12.93
N ALA A 416 0.15 -11.98 12.30
CA ALA A 416 -1.30 -12.06 12.21
C ALA A 416 -1.97 -12.17 13.59
N GLY A 417 -1.33 -12.83 14.56
CA GLY A 417 -1.83 -12.91 15.93
C GLY A 417 -1.86 -11.55 16.63
N VAL A 418 -0.87 -10.69 16.36
CA VAL A 418 -0.85 -9.31 16.87
C VAL A 418 -1.91 -8.46 16.19
N MET A 419 -2.02 -8.53 14.85
CA MET A 419 -3.05 -7.80 14.11
C MET A 419 -4.46 -8.21 14.57
N PHE A 420 -4.72 -9.51 14.72
CA PHE A 420 -5.98 -10.02 15.26
C PHE A 420 -6.26 -9.51 16.67
N ALA A 421 -5.25 -9.45 17.55
CA ALA A 421 -5.45 -8.95 18.91
C ALA A 421 -5.74 -7.44 18.96
N LEU A 422 -5.17 -6.67 18.02
CA LEU A 422 -5.46 -5.24 17.88
C LEU A 422 -6.86 -5.01 17.30
N ASP A 423 -7.25 -5.82 16.31
CA ASP A 423 -8.58 -5.82 15.71
C ASP A 423 -9.66 -6.17 16.75
N GLU A 424 -9.48 -7.26 17.49
CA GLU A 424 -10.39 -7.64 18.59
C GLU A 424 -10.48 -6.54 19.65
N ALA A 425 -9.37 -5.85 19.95
CA ALA A 425 -9.37 -4.72 20.87
C ALA A 425 -10.16 -3.52 20.32
N ALA A 426 -10.01 -3.18 19.03
CA ALA A 426 -10.75 -2.13 18.36
C ALA A 426 -12.26 -2.43 18.32
N GLU A 427 -12.65 -3.64 17.92
CA GLU A 427 -14.06 -4.08 17.93
C GLU A 427 -14.69 -3.99 19.33
N ILE A 428 -13.94 -4.36 20.37
CA ILE A 428 -14.41 -4.23 21.76
C ILE A 428 -14.55 -2.75 22.14
N MET A 429 -13.62 -1.88 21.76
CA MET A 429 -13.73 -0.44 22.03
C MET A 429 -14.95 0.17 21.33
N ASP A 430 -15.20 -0.18 20.07
CA ASP A 430 -16.37 0.30 19.31
C ASP A 430 -17.71 -0.16 19.92
N SER A 431 -17.72 -1.31 20.59
CA SER A 431 -18.89 -1.77 21.35
C SER A 431 -19.19 -0.97 22.62
N HIS A 432 -18.28 -0.06 23.01
CA HIS A 432 -18.39 0.84 24.17
C HIS A 432 -18.37 2.32 23.73
N PRO A 433 -19.39 2.81 23.00
CA PRO A 433 -19.38 4.16 22.41
C PRO A 433 -19.44 5.31 23.43
N ASP A 434 -19.78 5.01 24.69
CA ASP A 434 -19.76 6.00 25.77
C ASP A 434 -18.34 6.23 26.33
N ALA A 435 -17.34 5.45 25.87
CA ALA A 435 -15.94 5.65 26.22
C ALA A 435 -15.28 6.67 25.29
N GLY A 436 -14.66 7.70 25.86
CA GLY A 436 -13.98 8.75 25.10
C GLY A 436 -12.97 9.50 25.96
N MET A 437 -11.83 9.82 25.36
CA MET A 437 -10.82 10.69 25.99
C MET A 437 -11.27 12.15 25.90
N GLU A 438 -10.84 12.97 26.86
CA GLU A 438 -11.12 14.41 26.84
C GLU A 438 -10.23 15.13 25.82
N ASP A 439 -10.66 16.30 25.33
CA ASP A 439 -9.97 17.12 24.32
C ASP A 439 -8.53 17.55 24.71
N ASN A 440 -8.09 17.33 25.96
CA ASN A 440 -6.76 17.67 26.44
C ASN A 440 -5.81 16.47 26.55
N GLU A 441 -6.16 15.35 25.94
CA GLU A 441 -5.41 14.11 26.01
C GLU A 441 -4.05 14.20 25.30
N THR A 442 -3.01 13.67 25.95
CA THR A 442 -1.63 13.67 25.41
C THR A 442 -0.83 12.45 25.87
N VAL A 443 -1.49 11.32 26.17
CA VAL A 443 -0.89 10.09 26.71
C VAL A 443 0.18 9.57 25.78
N ALA A 444 -0.09 9.55 24.47
CA ALA A 444 0.86 9.05 23.49
C ALA A 444 2.12 9.90 23.46
N HIS A 445 1.99 11.24 23.42
CA HIS A 445 3.13 12.16 23.50
C HIS A 445 3.93 12.04 24.80
N ASP A 446 3.26 11.82 25.95
CA ASP A 446 3.94 11.68 27.24
C ASP A 446 4.65 10.33 27.39
N LEU A 447 4.28 9.30 26.62
CA LEU A 447 4.95 8.00 26.58
C LEU A 447 6.16 7.98 25.64
N LEU A 448 6.24 8.87 24.64
CA LEU A 448 7.35 8.91 23.68
C LEU A 448 8.74 9.03 24.35
N PRO A 449 8.97 9.92 25.33
CA PRO A 449 10.28 10.00 26.01
C PRO A 449 10.63 8.75 26.83
N VAL A 450 9.63 7.99 27.27
CA VAL A 450 9.85 6.70 27.93
C VAL A 450 10.30 5.67 26.90
N LEU A 451 9.59 5.57 25.77
CA LEU A 451 9.93 4.65 24.67
C LEU A 451 11.31 4.95 24.08
N GLU A 452 11.65 6.23 23.88
CA GLU A 452 12.96 6.67 23.42
C GLU A 452 14.09 6.12 24.31
N ARG A 453 13.96 6.27 25.64
CA ARG A 453 14.98 5.80 26.60
C ARG A 453 15.07 4.28 26.68
N ILE A 454 13.97 3.56 26.44
CA ILE A 454 13.99 2.09 26.32
C ILE A 454 14.73 1.69 25.03
N ALA A 455 14.40 2.30 23.90
CA ALA A 455 15.00 1.98 22.61
C ALA A 455 16.46 2.45 22.48
N ALA A 456 16.86 3.49 23.22
CA ALA A 456 18.24 3.98 23.29
C ALA A 456 19.21 3.02 24.01
N ASP A 457 18.69 2.08 24.81
CA ASP A 457 19.48 1.10 25.55
C ASP A 457 19.32 -0.31 24.93
N PRO A 458 20.31 -0.79 24.14
CA PRO A 458 20.23 -2.08 23.46
C PRO A 458 20.08 -3.27 24.40
N GLU A 459 20.70 -3.23 25.58
CA GLU A 459 20.65 -4.35 26.53
C GLU A 459 19.29 -4.37 27.25
N LEU A 460 18.74 -3.21 27.61
CA LEU A 460 17.39 -3.12 28.15
C LEU A 460 16.35 -3.56 27.13
N TRP A 461 16.46 -3.14 25.87
CA TRP A 461 15.55 -3.58 24.80
C TRP A 461 15.54 -5.10 24.64
N GLN A 462 16.72 -5.72 24.62
CA GLN A 462 16.83 -7.17 24.54
C GLN A 462 16.21 -7.86 25.75
N ASP A 463 16.44 -7.34 26.96
CA ASP A 463 15.87 -7.91 28.18
C ASP A 463 14.35 -7.65 28.29
N PHE A 464 13.83 -6.57 27.67
CA PHE A 464 12.39 -6.32 27.54
C PHE A 464 11.71 -7.40 26.68
N PHE A 465 12.27 -7.74 25.52
CA PHE A 465 11.77 -8.85 24.70
C PHE A 465 11.96 -10.22 25.38
N TRP A 466 13.03 -10.38 26.16
CA TRP A 466 13.18 -11.55 27.03
C TRP A 466 12.07 -11.62 28.10
N ALA A 467 11.61 -10.50 28.65
CA ALA A 467 10.52 -10.49 29.61
C ALA A 467 9.19 -10.91 28.97
N LEU A 468 8.88 -10.39 27.78
CA LEU A 468 7.65 -10.70 27.05
C LEU A 468 7.54 -12.19 26.67
N ARG A 469 8.66 -12.84 26.33
CA ARG A 469 8.67 -14.27 25.96
C ARG A 469 8.62 -15.24 27.14
N GLN A 470 8.47 -14.77 28.38
CA GLN A 470 8.33 -15.67 29.52
C GLN A 470 6.92 -16.29 29.54
N PRO A 471 6.76 -17.60 29.82
CA PRO A 471 5.45 -18.26 29.79
C PRO A 471 4.40 -17.72 30.76
N VAL A 472 4.81 -16.94 31.77
CA VAL A 472 3.90 -16.28 32.71
C VAL A 472 3.32 -14.99 32.14
N SER A 473 4.03 -14.33 31.20
CA SER A 473 3.67 -13.02 30.64
C SER A 473 2.37 -13.05 29.83
N ARG A 474 2.02 -14.19 29.22
CA ARG A 474 0.72 -14.41 28.55
C ARG A 474 -0.49 -14.26 29.47
N TYR A 475 -0.29 -14.40 30.79
CA TYR A 475 -1.35 -14.29 31.78
C TYR A 475 -1.44 -12.89 32.39
N THR A 476 -0.65 -11.90 31.94
CA THR A 476 -0.64 -10.54 32.53
C THR A 476 -2.01 -9.85 32.48
N GLY A 477 -2.87 -10.21 31.53
CA GLY A 477 -4.23 -9.69 31.46
C GLY A 477 -5.10 -10.07 32.67
N GLU A 478 -4.98 -11.30 33.17
CA GLU A 478 -5.78 -11.82 34.30
C GLU A 478 -5.62 -11.05 35.63
N PRO A 479 -4.41 -10.74 36.13
CA PRO A 479 -4.25 -9.92 37.32
C PRO A 479 -4.71 -8.48 37.07
N LEU A 480 -4.46 -7.90 35.90
CA LEU A 480 -4.89 -6.54 35.57
C LEU A 480 -6.41 -6.43 35.55
N VAL A 481 -7.12 -7.36 34.92
CA VAL A 481 -8.59 -7.34 34.92
C VAL A 481 -9.17 -7.55 36.31
N THR A 482 -8.53 -8.38 37.14
CA THR A 482 -8.94 -8.54 38.54
C THR A 482 -8.91 -7.19 39.26
N LEU A 483 -7.90 -6.35 38.99
CA LEU A 483 -7.79 -5.00 39.58
C LEU A 483 -8.76 -3.99 38.95
N VAL A 484 -9.13 -4.14 37.68
CA VAL A 484 -10.15 -3.28 37.03
C VAL A 484 -11.56 -3.60 37.55
N GLN A 485 -11.88 -4.88 37.71
CA GLN A 485 -13.23 -5.35 38.06
C GLN A 485 -13.60 -5.19 39.54
N HIS A 486 -12.67 -4.79 40.38
CA HIS A 486 -12.91 -4.60 41.81
C HIS A 486 -12.62 -3.18 42.24
N ARG A 487 -13.42 -2.69 43.17
CA ARG A 487 -13.17 -1.47 43.94
C ARG A 487 -13.01 -1.85 45.40
N ASP A 488 -12.44 -0.95 46.18
CA ASP A 488 -12.56 -1.04 47.63
C ASP A 488 -12.33 0.34 48.25
N GLN A 489 -13.21 0.71 49.18
CA GLN A 489 -13.18 1.96 49.93
C GLN A 489 -12.36 1.84 51.22
N ASN A 490 -12.19 0.63 51.75
CA ASN A 490 -11.45 0.40 52.99
C ASN A 490 -10.80 -0.99 53.01
N PRO A 491 -9.65 -1.14 52.32
CA PRO A 491 -9.12 -2.45 51.98
C PRO A 491 -8.59 -3.16 53.22
N ALA A 492 -9.08 -4.37 53.43
CA ALA A 492 -8.63 -5.18 54.55
C ALA A 492 -7.20 -5.66 54.26
N VAL A 493 -6.25 -5.21 55.07
CA VAL A 493 -4.95 -5.90 55.18
C VAL A 493 -5.28 -7.35 55.56
N PRO A 494 -4.87 -8.35 54.76
CA PRO A 494 -5.14 -9.75 55.05
C PRO A 494 -4.70 -10.08 56.48
N ALA A 495 -5.52 -10.85 57.19
CA ALA A 495 -5.15 -11.27 58.53
C ALA A 495 -3.84 -12.07 58.45
N LYS A 496 -2.85 -11.71 59.27
CA LYS A 496 -1.61 -12.47 59.39
C LYS A 496 -1.96 -13.92 59.76
N ASP A 497 -1.38 -14.88 59.05
CA ASP A 497 -1.69 -16.30 59.18
C ASP A 497 -3.17 -16.66 58.87
N GLY A 498 -3.90 -15.75 58.20
CA GLY A 498 -5.26 -15.97 57.72
C GLY A 498 -5.33 -16.92 56.51
N PRO A 499 -6.54 -17.24 56.01
CA PRO A 499 -6.74 -18.12 54.86
C PRO A 499 -5.94 -17.74 53.61
N TYR A 500 -5.94 -16.45 53.25
CA TYR A 500 -5.17 -15.96 52.11
C TYR A 500 -3.66 -16.03 52.38
N ASP A 501 -3.19 -15.39 53.47
CA ASP A 501 -1.77 -15.28 53.80
C ASP A 501 -1.12 -16.65 53.97
N SER A 502 -1.79 -17.60 54.62
CA SER A 502 -1.33 -19.00 54.74
C SER A 502 -1.16 -19.68 53.38
N CYS A 503 -2.14 -19.50 52.47
CA CYS A 503 -2.08 -20.07 51.13
C CYS A 503 -0.95 -19.45 50.30
N PHE A 504 -0.81 -18.12 50.37
CA PHE A 504 0.23 -17.38 49.68
C PHE A 504 1.65 -17.83 50.12
N GLN A 505 1.89 -17.93 51.42
CA GLN A 505 3.18 -18.38 51.96
C GLN A 505 3.50 -19.82 51.54
N ASP A 506 2.50 -20.70 51.50
CA ASP A 506 2.63 -22.07 50.99
C ASP A 506 3.01 -22.09 49.49
N CYS A 507 2.35 -21.28 48.67
CA CYS A 507 2.65 -21.15 47.24
C CYS A 507 4.09 -20.63 47.02
N LYS A 508 4.47 -19.57 47.73
CA LYS A 508 5.82 -18.98 47.70
C LYS A 508 6.89 -20.02 48.06
N ALA A 509 6.67 -20.79 49.12
CA ALA A 509 7.64 -21.80 49.57
C ALA A 509 7.81 -22.96 48.59
N ARG A 510 6.73 -23.38 47.92
CA ARG A 510 6.76 -24.51 46.96
C ARG A 510 7.33 -24.11 45.60
N PHE A 511 7.06 -22.89 45.15
CA PHE A 511 7.35 -22.44 43.80
C PHE A 511 8.07 -21.08 43.80
N PRO A 512 9.33 -20.99 44.27
CA PRO A 512 10.06 -19.72 44.23
C PRO A 512 10.29 -19.25 42.79
N THR A 513 9.97 -17.97 42.51
CA THR A 513 10.12 -17.33 41.19
C THR A 513 11.57 -17.21 40.76
N PHE A 514 12.47 -17.00 41.71
CA PHE A 514 13.91 -16.91 41.51
C PHE A 514 14.64 -17.97 42.34
N ASP A 515 15.72 -18.50 41.80
CA ASP A 515 16.66 -19.33 42.56
C ASP A 515 17.36 -18.54 43.66
N SER A 516 17.77 -19.28 44.70
CA SER A 516 18.48 -18.71 45.84
C SER A 516 19.75 -18.03 45.38
N PHE A 517 19.97 -16.81 45.85
CA PHE A 517 21.18 -16.06 45.58
C PHE A 517 22.40 -16.73 46.24
N ASP A 518 23.51 -16.83 45.49
CA ASP A 518 24.79 -17.33 45.98
C ASP A 518 25.82 -16.19 46.01
N ASP A 519 26.16 -15.72 47.21
CA ASP A 519 27.17 -14.66 47.42
C ASP A 519 28.56 -15.05 46.85
N GLY A 520 28.85 -16.35 46.68
CA GLY A 520 30.10 -16.84 46.11
C GLY A 520 30.13 -16.87 44.57
N ASN A 521 28.97 -16.77 43.91
CA ASN A 521 28.83 -16.76 42.46
C ASN A 521 27.60 -15.90 42.07
N PRO A 522 27.73 -14.55 42.07
CA PRO A 522 26.60 -13.67 41.84
C PRO A 522 26.07 -13.86 40.41
N GLN A 523 24.84 -14.35 40.31
CA GLN A 523 24.08 -14.51 39.07
C GLN A 523 23.06 -13.38 38.94
N SER A 524 22.88 -12.89 37.71
CA SER A 524 21.82 -11.92 37.38
C SER A 524 20.43 -12.49 37.66
N CYS A 525 19.43 -11.64 37.89
CA CYS A 525 18.04 -12.08 38.05
C CYS A 525 17.56 -12.92 36.85
N ARG A 526 18.04 -12.62 35.64
CA ARG A 526 17.72 -13.40 34.43
C ARG A 526 18.22 -14.84 34.51
N GLU A 527 19.42 -15.05 35.04
CA GLU A 527 20.00 -16.39 35.25
C GLU A 527 19.32 -17.14 36.40
N ARG A 528 18.85 -16.42 37.42
CA ARG A 528 18.14 -16.99 38.57
C ARG A 528 16.64 -17.19 38.32
N TYR A 529 16.06 -16.51 37.34
CA TYR A 529 14.63 -16.58 37.06
C TYR A 529 14.24 -17.98 36.61
N ALA A 530 13.18 -18.53 37.21
CA ALA A 530 12.74 -19.90 36.97
C ALA A 530 11.35 -19.92 36.30
N PRO A 531 11.27 -19.92 34.95
CA PRO A 531 10.03 -19.62 34.23
C PRO A 531 8.87 -20.56 34.57
N GLN A 532 9.16 -21.87 34.71
CA GLN A 532 8.14 -22.86 35.06
C GLN A 532 7.66 -22.73 36.50
N ARG A 533 8.54 -22.41 37.44
CA ARG A 533 8.15 -22.19 38.84
C ARG A 533 7.38 -20.89 39.01
N ALA A 534 7.76 -19.83 38.30
CA ALA A 534 7.02 -18.57 38.26
C ALA A 534 5.57 -18.79 37.81
N LEU A 535 5.37 -19.55 36.72
CA LEU A 535 4.04 -19.91 36.24
C LEU A 535 3.26 -20.76 37.25
N GLN A 536 3.91 -21.75 37.88
CA GLN A 536 3.28 -22.58 38.92
C GLN A 536 2.90 -21.75 40.16
N ARG A 537 3.74 -20.79 40.55
CA ARG A 537 3.47 -19.87 41.66
C ARG A 537 2.25 -19.00 41.36
N TYR A 538 2.24 -18.38 40.18
CA TYR A 538 1.10 -17.61 39.67
C TYR A 538 -0.20 -18.42 39.77
N GLN A 539 -0.23 -19.61 39.18
CA GLN A 539 -1.42 -20.50 39.21
C GLN A 539 -1.82 -20.89 40.63
N CYS A 540 -0.85 -21.12 41.52
CA CYS A 540 -1.10 -21.42 42.92
C CYS A 540 -1.74 -20.23 43.66
N ILE A 541 -1.22 -19.01 43.45
CA ILE A 541 -1.74 -17.79 44.08
C ILE A 541 -3.15 -17.47 43.58
N ARG A 542 -3.43 -17.62 42.28
CA ARG A 542 -4.78 -17.46 41.72
C ARG A 542 -5.81 -18.43 42.31
N ALA A 543 -5.36 -19.56 42.85
CA ALA A 543 -6.22 -20.53 43.52
C ALA A 543 -6.43 -20.25 45.03
N CYS A 544 -5.74 -19.26 45.60
CA CYS A 544 -5.90 -18.88 47.00
C CYS A 544 -7.26 -18.20 47.26
N PRO A 545 -7.79 -18.26 48.49
CA PRO A 545 -9.03 -17.56 48.84
C PRO A 545 -8.79 -16.04 48.89
N ILE A 546 -9.28 -15.32 47.88
CA ILE A 546 -9.01 -13.88 47.72
C ILE A 546 -10.15 -12.96 48.19
N SER A 547 -11.24 -13.50 48.74
CA SER A 547 -12.42 -12.70 49.15
C SER A 547 -12.14 -11.72 50.29
N GLU A 548 -11.05 -11.91 51.03
CA GLU A 548 -10.56 -10.96 52.04
C GLU A 548 -9.95 -9.70 51.41
N VAL A 549 -9.50 -9.80 50.16
CA VAL A 549 -8.81 -8.72 49.41
C VAL A 549 -9.73 -8.10 48.37
N PHE A 550 -10.48 -8.93 47.63
CA PHE A 550 -11.43 -8.49 46.61
C PHE A 550 -12.86 -8.76 47.09
N SER A 551 -13.50 -7.73 47.63
CA SER A 551 -14.82 -7.87 48.28
C SER A 551 -15.94 -7.10 47.57
N GLU A 552 -15.63 -6.00 46.89
CA GLU A 552 -16.62 -5.19 46.16
C GLU A 552 -16.35 -5.18 44.64
N PRO A 553 -17.35 -5.52 43.82
CA PRO A 553 -17.23 -5.35 42.38
C PRO A 553 -17.22 -3.87 42.00
N MET A 554 -16.48 -3.53 40.95
CA MET A 554 -16.49 -2.21 40.35
C MET A 554 -17.87 -1.91 39.73
N ASP A 555 -18.32 -0.67 39.85
CA ASP A 555 -19.58 -0.18 39.28
C ASP A 555 -19.23 0.85 38.20
N PHE A 556 -19.24 0.39 36.94
CA PHE A 556 -18.88 1.20 35.78
C PHE A 556 -19.96 2.23 35.43
N ASP A 557 -21.22 1.99 35.83
CA ASP A 557 -22.34 2.90 35.58
C ASP A 557 -22.36 4.08 36.58
N ALA A 558 -21.69 3.92 37.72
CA ALA A 558 -21.59 4.96 38.74
C ALA A 558 -20.48 5.97 38.42
N PRO A 559 -20.70 7.27 38.69
CA PRO A 559 -19.74 8.32 38.39
C PRO A 559 -18.43 8.15 39.17
N GLU A 560 -17.38 8.79 38.66
CA GLU A 560 -16.07 8.80 39.29
C GLU A 560 -16.05 9.52 40.66
N ALA A 561 -15.68 8.75 41.68
CA ALA A 561 -15.51 9.24 43.05
C ALA A 561 -14.43 8.42 43.79
N VAL A 562 -13.93 8.98 44.88
CA VAL A 562 -13.01 8.29 45.83
C VAL A 562 -13.60 6.94 46.28
N SER A 563 -14.92 6.86 46.40
CA SER A 563 -15.69 5.68 46.78
C SER A 563 -15.96 4.70 45.63
N ASN A 564 -15.79 5.12 44.38
CA ASN A 564 -16.05 4.32 43.19
C ASN A 564 -14.92 4.50 42.16
N ARG A 565 -13.82 3.79 42.39
CA ARG A 565 -12.64 3.75 41.52
C ARG A 565 -12.07 2.34 41.55
N SER A 566 -11.55 1.87 40.42
CA SER A 566 -10.96 0.54 40.35
C SER A 566 -9.70 0.43 41.22
N MET A 567 -9.36 -0.79 41.61
CA MET A 567 -8.09 -1.07 42.28
C MET A 567 -6.90 -0.77 41.35
N LEU A 568 -7.05 -0.92 40.04
CA LEU A 568 -6.02 -0.56 39.06
C LEU A 568 -5.73 0.95 39.10
N GLN A 569 -6.77 1.79 39.09
CA GLN A 569 -6.62 3.24 39.20
C GLN A 569 -5.90 3.65 40.48
N ARG A 570 -6.22 2.99 41.61
CA ARG A 570 -5.56 3.23 42.90
C ARG A 570 -4.09 2.78 42.89
N LEU A 571 -3.78 1.66 42.24
CA LEU A 571 -2.41 1.19 42.07
C LEU A 571 -1.58 2.21 41.28
N MET A 572 -2.11 2.75 40.18
CA MET A 572 -1.42 3.79 39.41
C MET A 572 -1.12 5.04 40.25
N HIS A 573 -2.08 5.46 41.08
CA HIS A 573 -1.85 6.58 42.00
C HIS A 573 -0.77 6.28 43.04
N LEU A 574 -0.79 5.09 43.67
CA LEU A 574 0.27 4.66 44.60
C LEU A 574 1.65 4.68 43.91
N LEU A 575 1.76 4.14 42.71
CA LEU A 575 3.03 4.07 41.98
C LEU A 575 3.56 5.47 41.67
N ARG A 576 2.70 6.40 41.26
CA ARG A 576 3.07 7.82 41.08
C ARG A 576 3.56 8.44 42.39
N ASP A 577 2.87 8.17 43.49
CA ASP A 577 3.15 8.71 44.83
C ASP A 577 4.43 8.18 45.44
N ALA A 578 4.80 6.95 45.11
CA ALA A 578 5.99 6.26 45.58
C ALA A 578 7.22 6.47 44.67
N HIS A 579 7.01 6.79 43.38
CA HIS A 579 8.08 6.99 42.41
C HIS A 579 9.01 8.15 42.81
N GLN A 580 10.32 7.92 42.83
CA GLN A 580 11.33 8.90 43.28
C GLN A 580 11.08 9.48 44.68
N THR A 581 10.36 8.74 45.52
CA THR A 581 10.06 9.16 46.90
C THR A 581 10.82 8.25 47.86
N PRO A 582 11.65 8.80 48.77
CA PRO A 582 12.47 7.97 49.62
C PRO A 582 11.65 7.27 50.72
N TYR A 583 12.03 6.04 51.03
CA TYR A 583 11.53 5.27 52.18
C TYR A 583 12.65 5.16 53.21
N GLY A 584 12.72 6.14 54.11
CA GLY A 584 13.72 6.21 55.18
C GLY A 584 13.18 5.70 56.52
N LEU A 585 13.84 4.71 57.12
CA LEU A 585 13.53 4.24 58.48
C LEU A 585 14.40 4.97 59.51
N ALA A 586 14.09 6.24 59.76
CA ALA A 586 14.80 7.08 60.74
C ALA A 586 14.20 6.93 62.15
N ILE A 587 15.04 6.53 63.12
CA ILE A 587 14.63 6.48 64.53
C ILE A 587 14.42 7.91 65.03
N VAL A 588 13.27 8.20 65.63
CA VAL A 588 12.95 9.50 66.24
C VAL A 588 12.92 9.44 67.77
N GLU A 589 12.54 8.30 68.34
CA GLU A 589 12.62 8.08 69.79
C GLU A 589 13.42 6.81 70.14
N PRO A 590 14.18 6.83 71.26
CA PRO A 590 14.44 7.97 72.14
C PRO A 590 15.35 9.02 71.48
N GLY A 591 15.16 10.31 71.79
CA GLY A 591 15.85 11.42 71.11
C GLY A 591 17.38 11.46 71.17
N TRP A 592 18.06 10.55 71.88
CA TRP A 592 19.51 10.38 71.79
C TRP A 592 19.94 9.49 70.61
N LEU A 593 19.00 8.74 70.01
CA LEU A 593 19.15 8.00 68.76
C LEU A 593 18.65 8.79 67.54
N SER A 594 17.96 9.93 67.73
CA SER A 594 17.35 10.68 66.63
C SER A 594 18.33 11.39 65.69
N SER A 595 19.62 11.40 66.04
CA SER A 595 20.70 11.92 65.17
C SER A 595 21.37 10.82 64.35
N LEU A 596 20.94 9.56 64.47
CA LEU A 596 21.44 8.47 63.66
C LEU A 596 20.96 8.60 62.21
N PRO A 597 21.75 8.13 61.23
CA PRO A 597 21.25 7.96 59.88
C PRO A 597 20.09 6.95 59.85
N PRO A 598 19.21 7.01 58.84
CA PRO A 598 18.15 6.01 58.67
C PRO A 598 18.71 4.59 58.63
N LEU A 599 17.99 3.65 59.24
CA LEU A 599 18.40 2.24 59.29
C LEU A 599 18.39 1.59 57.91
N ILE A 600 17.39 1.95 57.12
CA ILE A 600 17.24 1.61 55.72
C ILE A 600 16.82 2.92 55.05
N ASP A 601 17.48 3.27 53.95
CA ASP A 601 17.14 4.43 53.13
C ASP A 601 16.98 3.98 51.68
N LEU A 602 15.74 3.73 51.27
CA LEU A 602 15.43 3.39 49.87
C LEU A 602 15.18 4.72 49.14
N PRO A 603 16.02 5.15 48.18
CA PRO A 603 15.89 6.46 47.55
C PRO A 603 14.64 6.59 46.66
N ASP A 604 14.12 5.47 46.15
CA ASP A 604 12.90 5.39 45.36
C ASP A 604 12.06 4.21 45.86
N SER A 605 10.95 4.48 46.53
CA SER A 605 10.06 3.46 47.10
C SER A 605 9.45 2.55 46.04
N ALA A 606 9.00 3.13 44.92
CA ALA A 606 8.49 2.36 43.79
C ALA A 606 9.63 1.55 43.14
N GLY A 607 10.79 2.19 42.95
CA GLY A 607 11.99 1.53 42.43
C GLY A 607 12.43 0.34 43.28
N ALA A 608 12.42 0.47 44.61
CA ALA A 608 12.75 -0.63 45.52
C ALA A 608 11.73 -1.77 45.45
N MET A 609 10.44 -1.46 45.29
CA MET A 609 9.41 -2.47 45.07
C MET A 609 9.64 -3.21 43.74
N VAL A 610 9.95 -2.49 42.65
CA VAL A 610 10.29 -3.08 41.35
C VAL A 610 11.54 -3.96 41.47
N ARG A 611 12.62 -3.50 42.13
CA ARG A 611 13.82 -4.31 42.42
C ARG A 611 13.46 -5.58 43.19
N SER A 612 12.53 -5.50 44.13
CA SER A 612 12.09 -6.64 44.93
C SER A 612 11.32 -7.65 44.07
N ILE A 613 10.38 -7.18 43.25
CA ILE A 613 9.63 -8.01 42.28
C ILE A 613 10.59 -8.68 41.27
N GLY A 614 11.59 -7.95 40.79
CA GLY A 614 12.64 -8.46 39.90
C GLY A 614 13.70 -9.34 40.58
N GLY A 615 13.62 -9.51 41.90
CA GLY A 615 14.56 -10.34 42.67
C GLY A 615 15.96 -9.75 42.84
N GLU A 616 16.13 -8.44 42.60
CA GLU A 616 17.42 -7.73 42.66
C GLU A 616 17.60 -6.84 43.90
N LEU A 617 16.55 -6.60 44.70
CA LEU A 617 16.68 -5.75 45.90
C LEU A 617 17.63 -6.36 46.95
N ASP A 618 18.81 -5.75 47.16
CA ASP A 618 19.71 -6.02 48.29
C ASP A 618 19.63 -4.89 49.30
N LEU A 619 19.01 -5.14 50.46
CA LEU A 619 18.93 -4.13 51.52
C LEU A 619 20.31 -3.73 52.04
N ALA A 620 21.35 -4.55 51.84
CA ALA A 620 22.69 -4.19 52.27
C ALA A 620 23.23 -2.93 51.56
N ASP A 621 22.75 -2.64 50.34
CA ASP A 621 23.13 -1.46 49.57
C ASP A 621 22.46 -0.18 50.09
N TYR A 622 21.44 -0.32 50.96
CA TYR A 622 20.58 0.76 51.45
C TYR A 622 20.62 0.92 52.97
N VAL A 623 21.46 0.15 53.68
CA VAL A 623 21.69 0.31 55.12
C VAL A 623 22.83 1.29 55.34
N ALA A 624 22.68 2.21 56.31
CA ALA A 624 23.75 3.13 56.67
C ALA A 624 25.03 2.41 57.13
N GLU A 625 26.19 3.04 56.92
CA GLU A 625 27.48 2.48 57.36
C GLU A 625 27.43 2.06 58.84
N ILE A 626 27.92 0.85 59.13
CA ILE A 626 27.89 0.23 60.46
C ILE A 626 28.49 1.16 61.53
N ASP A 627 29.56 1.89 61.21
CA ASP A 627 30.20 2.86 62.11
C ASP A 627 29.23 3.98 62.55
N GLY A 628 28.34 4.40 61.64
CA GLY A 628 27.30 5.40 61.91
C GLY A 628 26.16 4.88 62.78
N LEU A 629 25.99 3.56 62.90
CA LEU A 629 24.94 2.90 63.69
C LEU A 629 25.47 2.29 65.01
N GLN A 630 26.74 2.51 65.36
CA GLN A 630 27.38 1.91 66.54
C GLN A 630 26.59 2.04 67.85
N PRO A 631 25.97 3.21 68.18
CA PRO A 631 25.16 3.33 69.40
C PRO A 631 23.95 2.38 69.44
N LEU A 632 23.37 2.09 68.28
CA LEU A 632 22.26 1.13 68.15
C LEU A 632 22.78 -0.31 68.16
N ILE A 633 23.91 -0.56 67.52
CA ILE A 633 24.57 -1.88 67.48
C ILE A 633 24.95 -2.34 68.89
N ASP A 634 25.47 -1.43 69.72
CA ASP A 634 25.78 -1.71 71.13
C ASP A 634 24.51 -2.05 71.94
N LEU A 635 23.38 -1.39 71.64
CA LEU A 635 22.10 -1.61 72.31
C LEU A 635 21.50 -3.01 72.01
N ILE A 636 21.65 -3.50 70.78
CA ILE A 636 21.15 -4.83 70.37
C ILE A 636 22.10 -5.99 70.70
N GLY A 637 23.23 -5.73 71.36
CA GLY A 637 24.21 -6.75 71.73
C GLY A 637 25.21 -7.12 70.62
N GLY A 638 25.38 -6.24 69.63
CA GLY A 638 26.31 -6.39 68.52
C GLY A 638 25.70 -7.01 67.27
N ALA A 639 26.15 -6.56 66.10
CA ALA A 639 25.85 -7.15 64.80
C ALA A 639 27.16 -7.28 64.02
N SER A 640 27.47 -8.48 63.52
CA SER A 640 28.73 -8.75 62.81
C SER A 640 28.64 -8.54 61.28
N SER A 641 27.44 -8.26 60.76
CA SER A 641 27.20 -7.96 59.35
C SER A 641 25.90 -7.17 59.18
N VAL A 642 25.73 -6.50 58.04
CA VAL A 642 24.49 -5.80 57.67
C VAL A 642 23.30 -6.77 57.64
N ALA A 643 23.48 -7.99 57.15
CA ALA A 643 22.46 -9.03 57.23
C ALA A 643 22.08 -9.38 58.68
N GLY A 644 23.06 -9.43 59.58
CA GLY A 644 22.83 -9.60 61.03
C GLY A 644 22.04 -8.43 61.63
N LEU A 645 22.33 -7.21 61.20
CA LEU A 645 21.61 -6.01 61.64
C LEU A 645 20.14 -6.02 61.15
N VAL A 646 19.91 -6.24 59.86
CA VAL A 646 18.57 -6.30 59.25
C VAL A 646 17.74 -7.43 59.86
N SER A 647 18.32 -8.63 60.02
CA SER A 647 17.61 -9.77 60.62
C SER A 647 17.27 -9.60 62.11
N THR A 648 18.06 -8.80 62.84
CA THR A 648 17.81 -8.51 64.26
C THR A 648 16.79 -7.38 64.42
N LEU A 649 16.92 -6.30 63.65
CA LEU A 649 16.08 -5.10 63.80
C LEU A 649 14.73 -5.21 63.10
N SER A 650 14.66 -5.84 61.93
CA SER A 650 13.41 -5.85 61.16
C SER A 650 12.22 -6.50 61.89
N PRO A 651 12.36 -7.65 62.61
CA PRO A 651 11.24 -8.21 63.34
C PRO A 651 10.80 -7.34 64.53
N LEU A 652 11.71 -6.54 65.08
CA LEU A 652 11.43 -5.62 66.19
C LEU A 652 10.62 -4.41 65.73
N LEU A 653 10.77 -4.01 64.47
CA LEU A 653 9.99 -2.96 63.81
C LEU A 653 8.70 -3.49 63.16
N GLY A 654 8.36 -4.77 63.34
CA GLY A 654 7.07 -5.34 62.92
C GLY A 654 7.05 -6.09 61.58
N ALA A 655 8.15 -6.10 60.81
CA ALA A 655 8.24 -6.83 59.52
C ALA A 655 9.53 -7.66 59.43
N LYS A 656 9.42 -8.95 59.09
CA LYS A 656 10.61 -9.79 58.89
C LYS A 656 11.23 -9.51 57.51
N LEU A 657 12.39 -8.85 57.48
CA LEU A 657 13.13 -8.57 56.26
C LEU A 657 14.36 -9.48 56.16
N ASP A 658 14.51 -10.12 55.01
CA ASP A 658 15.77 -10.78 54.63
C ASP A 658 16.68 -9.76 53.92
N ARG A 659 18.00 -10.04 53.86
CA ARG A 659 18.95 -9.17 53.14
C ARG A 659 18.49 -8.92 51.69
N ARG A 660 18.11 -9.99 50.98
CA ARG A 660 17.46 -9.90 49.67
C ARG A 660 15.95 -9.93 49.88
N ALA A 661 15.37 -8.77 50.15
CA ALA A 661 13.97 -8.67 50.53
C ALA A 661 13.04 -9.00 49.36
N THR A 662 12.09 -9.88 49.62
CA THR A 662 11.06 -10.34 48.67
C THR A 662 9.88 -9.37 48.60
N PRO A 663 9.10 -9.35 47.50
CA PRO A 663 8.08 -8.31 47.29
C PRO A 663 6.97 -8.37 48.34
N ASP A 664 6.67 -9.54 48.90
CA ASP A 664 5.75 -9.67 50.02
C ASP A 664 6.33 -9.05 51.30
N GLN A 665 7.62 -9.20 51.58
CA GLN A 665 8.27 -8.58 52.74
C GLN A 665 8.23 -7.04 52.64
N ILE A 666 8.46 -6.48 51.45
CA ILE A 666 8.32 -5.04 51.19
C ILE A 666 6.86 -4.61 51.29
N THR A 667 5.92 -5.39 50.75
CA THR A 667 4.47 -5.14 50.90
C THR A 667 4.07 -5.05 52.38
N ARG A 668 4.52 -6.00 53.22
CA ARG A 668 4.24 -5.97 54.67
C ARG A 668 4.88 -4.75 55.32
N LEU A 669 6.12 -4.40 54.97
CA LEU A 669 6.82 -3.22 55.51
C LEU A 669 6.09 -1.92 55.20
N PHE A 670 5.70 -1.70 53.94
CA PHE A 670 5.04 -0.48 53.48
C PHE A 670 3.64 -0.30 54.07
N ASN A 671 3.04 -1.37 54.60
CA ASN A 671 1.70 -1.37 55.19
C ASN A 671 1.69 -1.31 56.73
N LEU A 672 2.86 -1.15 57.39
CA LEU A 672 2.90 -1.03 58.84
C LEU A 672 2.41 0.37 59.29
N PRO A 673 1.31 0.46 60.08
CA PRO A 673 0.74 1.75 60.48
C PRO A 673 1.61 2.49 61.50
N GLU A 674 2.35 1.75 62.32
CA GLU A 674 3.29 2.27 63.32
C GLU A 674 4.58 1.44 63.26
N LEU A 675 5.73 2.09 63.16
CA LEU A 675 7.05 1.46 63.16
C LEU A 675 7.69 1.60 64.54
N THR A 676 7.09 0.92 65.52
CA THR A 676 7.55 0.93 66.92
C THR A 676 8.04 -0.44 67.36
N GLY A 677 9.08 -0.48 68.18
CA GLY A 677 9.63 -1.72 68.75
C GLY A 677 10.21 -1.50 70.15
N SER A 678 10.44 -2.56 70.91
CA SER A 678 11.09 -2.46 72.23
C SER A 678 12.31 -3.39 72.29
N ILE A 679 13.47 -2.83 72.61
CA ILE A 679 14.76 -3.53 72.65
C ILE A 679 15.43 -3.24 73.99
N ALA A 680 15.76 -4.28 74.74
CA ALA A 680 16.43 -4.16 76.05
C ALA A 680 15.74 -3.18 77.03
N GLY A 681 14.41 -3.01 76.90
CA GLY A 681 13.61 -2.08 77.71
C GLY A 681 13.64 -0.62 77.23
N VAL A 682 14.13 -0.37 76.02
CA VAL A 682 14.08 0.93 75.32
C VAL A 682 13.07 0.82 74.19
N ASP A 683 12.07 1.69 74.20
CA ASP A 683 11.10 1.79 73.12
C ASP A 683 11.69 2.64 71.99
N LEU A 684 11.68 2.08 70.78
CA LEU A 684 12.12 2.70 69.55
C LEU A 684 10.90 3.11 68.75
N GLU A 685 10.88 4.36 68.30
CA GLU A 685 9.89 4.88 67.36
C GLU A 685 10.62 5.36 66.11
N VAL A 686 10.08 5.01 64.94
CA VAL A 686 10.59 5.41 63.62
C VAL A 686 9.57 6.32 62.95
N ASP A 687 10.05 7.40 62.34
CA ASP A 687 9.19 8.34 61.59
C ASP A 687 8.52 7.60 60.43
N PRO A 688 7.19 7.64 60.28
CA PRO A 688 6.52 6.99 59.16
C PRO A 688 6.92 7.66 57.83
N PRO A 689 7.36 6.89 56.83
CA PRO A 689 7.69 7.45 55.52
C PRO A 689 6.47 8.13 54.88
N VAL A 690 6.70 9.29 54.26
CA VAL A 690 5.66 10.14 53.69
C VAL A 690 5.72 10.08 52.17
N CYS A 691 4.57 9.91 51.50
CA CYS A 691 4.47 9.92 50.03
C CYS A 691 4.53 11.34 49.44
N LYS A 692 4.60 11.49 48.11
CA LYS A 692 4.55 12.81 47.44
C LYS A 692 3.38 13.69 47.88
N ASP A 693 2.24 13.09 48.16
CA ASP A 693 1.03 13.81 48.57
C ASP A 693 1.02 14.19 50.05
N GLY A 694 2.06 13.84 50.81
CA GLY A 694 2.24 14.28 52.20
C GLY A 694 1.59 13.38 53.25
N TYR A 695 1.02 12.23 52.85
CA TYR A 695 0.48 11.24 53.77
C TYR A 695 1.53 10.21 54.19
N ALA A 696 1.38 9.64 55.38
CA ALA A 696 2.09 8.43 55.75
C ALA A 696 1.76 7.33 54.74
N MET A 697 2.78 6.74 54.12
CA MET A 697 2.63 5.80 53.00
C MET A 697 1.74 4.60 53.38
N SER A 698 1.90 4.07 54.59
CA SER A 698 1.09 2.96 55.13
C SER A 698 -0.39 3.28 55.32
N GLN A 699 -0.76 4.57 55.31
CA GLN A 699 -2.13 5.04 55.47
C GLN A 699 -2.70 5.59 54.14
N HIS A 700 -1.92 5.57 53.06
CA HIS A 700 -2.28 6.13 51.77
C HIS A 700 -2.03 5.14 50.63
N HIS A 701 -3.04 4.30 50.38
CA HIS A 701 -3.09 3.33 49.28
C HIS A 701 -2.07 2.19 49.28
N ALA A 702 -1.13 2.11 50.23
CA ALA A 702 -0.17 1.00 50.34
C ALA A 702 -0.84 -0.38 50.43
N ASP A 703 -2.09 -0.44 50.91
CA ASP A 703 -2.90 -1.65 50.99
C ASP A 703 -3.11 -2.33 49.62
N ILE A 704 -3.06 -1.56 48.52
CA ILE A 704 -3.23 -2.06 47.15
C ILE A 704 -2.09 -3.00 46.71
N LEU A 705 -0.97 -2.98 47.45
CA LEU A 705 0.12 -3.93 47.27
C LEU A 705 -0.34 -5.36 47.62
N TYR A 706 -1.25 -5.53 48.60
CA TYR A 706 -1.87 -6.84 48.85
C TYR A 706 -2.80 -7.27 47.72
N ALA A 707 -3.54 -6.33 47.11
CA ALA A 707 -4.34 -6.62 45.92
C ALA A 707 -3.46 -7.01 44.73
N SER A 708 -2.31 -6.36 44.55
CA SER A 708 -1.33 -6.69 43.51
C SER A 708 -0.70 -8.06 43.74
N GLU A 709 -0.44 -8.43 44.99
CA GLU A 709 0.01 -9.77 45.39
C GLU A 709 -1.07 -10.83 45.12
N ALA A 710 -2.31 -10.59 45.57
CA ALA A 710 -3.42 -11.53 45.48
C ALA A 710 -3.94 -11.73 44.07
N SER A 711 -3.85 -10.70 43.21
CA SER A 711 -4.19 -10.83 41.80
C SER A 711 -3.19 -11.71 41.06
N GLY A 712 -1.95 -11.83 41.55
CA GLY A 712 -0.83 -12.50 40.87
C GLY A 712 0.03 -11.55 40.03
N LEU A 713 -0.17 -10.23 40.13
CA LEU A 713 0.55 -9.23 39.33
C LEU A 713 2.06 -9.29 39.54
N TYR A 714 2.52 -9.56 40.77
CA TYR A 714 3.97 -9.68 41.05
C TYR A 714 4.63 -10.79 40.25
N ASP A 715 3.94 -11.92 40.04
CA ASP A 715 4.51 -13.06 39.32
C ASP A 715 4.55 -12.83 37.81
N THR A 716 3.52 -12.19 37.24
CA THR A 716 3.49 -11.84 35.81
C THR A 716 4.44 -10.68 35.47
N MET A 717 4.65 -9.75 36.41
CA MET A 717 5.57 -8.62 36.25
C MET A 717 7.04 -8.94 36.58
N ALA A 718 7.33 -10.05 37.26
CA ALA A 718 8.69 -10.42 37.67
C ALA A 718 9.73 -10.41 36.52
N PRO A 719 9.42 -10.93 35.31
CA PRO A 719 10.33 -10.82 34.17
C PRO A 719 10.63 -9.38 33.77
N LEU A 720 9.59 -8.54 33.67
CA LEU A 720 9.73 -7.14 33.26
C LEU A 720 10.49 -6.35 34.32
N ALA A 721 10.14 -6.54 35.59
CA ALA A 721 10.84 -5.94 36.71
C ALA A 721 12.32 -6.35 36.75
N CYS A 722 12.65 -7.62 36.48
CA CYS A 722 14.03 -8.09 36.36
C CYS A 722 14.75 -7.39 35.19
N ALA A 723 14.12 -7.26 34.02
CA ALA A 723 14.70 -6.57 32.87
C ALA A 723 15.11 -5.13 33.20
N PHE A 724 14.21 -4.34 33.82
CA PHE A 724 14.53 -2.97 34.20
C PHE A 724 15.52 -2.90 35.37
N SER A 725 15.40 -3.80 36.35
CA SER A 725 16.23 -3.73 37.56
C SER A 725 17.69 -4.11 37.32
N LYS A 726 17.92 -5.06 36.39
CA LYS A 726 19.26 -5.46 35.97
C LYS A 726 20.07 -4.29 35.40
N HIS A 727 19.39 -3.29 34.84
CA HIS A 727 20.00 -2.11 34.19
C HIS A 727 19.91 -0.83 35.02
N ASP A 728 19.47 -0.92 36.29
CA ASP A 728 19.19 0.23 37.16
C ASP A 728 18.21 1.24 36.54
N LYS A 729 17.18 0.74 35.84
CA LYS A 729 16.17 1.54 35.12
C LYS A 729 14.79 1.50 35.76
N GLU A 730 14.65 1.16 37.05
CA GLU A 730 13.33 1.04 37.68
C GLU A 730 12.55 2.35 37.69
N ALA A 731 13.26 3.47 37.77
CA ALA A 731 12.68 4.80 37.64
C ALA A 731 11.97 4.99 36.28
N LEU A 732 12.49 4.42 35.19
CA LEU A 732 11.88 4.50 33.85
C LEU A 732 10.54 3.75 33.81
N LEU A 733 10.44 2.58 34.45
CA LEU A 733 9.20 1.86 34.59
C LEU A 733 8.19 2.60 35.49
N GLY A 734 8.67 3.23 36.59
CA GLY A 734 7.87 4.10 37.45
C GLY A 734 7.32 5.33 36.74
N GLU A 735 8.07 5.88 35.78
CA GLU A 735 7.65 7.00 34.97
C GLU A 735 6.51 6.62 34.02
N MET A 736 6.57 5.44 33.40
CA MET A 736 5.46 4.91 32.58
C MET A 736 4.15 4.84 33.38
N PHE A 737 4.20 4.33 34.62
CA PHE A 737 3.02 4.30 35.51
C PHE A 737 2.56 5.71 35.92
N THR A 738 3.49 6.65 36.07
CA THR A 738 3.16 8.05 36.37
C THR A 738 2.44 8.71 35.20
N VAL A 739 2.86 8.45 33.97
CA VAL A 739 2.16 8.92 32.76
C VAL A 739 0.75 8.35 32.72
N MET A 740 0.60 7.03 32.88
CA MET A 740 -0.73 6.40 32.92
C MET A 740 -1.62 6.98 34.02
N HIS A 741 -1.09 7.23 35.23
CA HIS A 741 -1.83 7.86 36.32
C HIS A 741 -2.36 9.25 35.95
N ASN A 742 -1.51 10.09 35.35
CA ASN A 742 -1.87 11.47 35.01
C ASN A 742 -3.07 11.54 34.05
N HIS A 743 -3.19 10.55 33.16
CA HIS A 743 -4.25 10.45 32.16
C HIS A 743 -5.42 9.56 32.58
N TYR A 744 -5.31 8.85 33.72
CA TYR A 744 -6.27 7.82 34.08
C TYR A 744 -7.66 8.36 34.41
N SER A 745 -7.73 9.36 35.29
CA SER A 745 -9.01 9.89 35.79
C SER A 745 -9.65 10.83 34.77
N SER A 746 -10.98 10.94 34.80
CA SER A 746 -11.76 12.02 34.16
C SER A 746 -11.73 13.33 34.94
N ARG A 747 -11.33 13.27 36.21
CA ARG A 747 -11.40 14.39 37.15
C ARG A 747 -10.01 14.83 37.54
N THR A 748 -9.79 16.13 37.58
CA THR A 748 -8.54 16.69 38.11
C THR A 748 -8.53 16.80 39.63
N ASP A 749 -9.68 16.75 40.29
CA ASP A 749 -9.87 16.98 41.73
C ASP A 749 -10.10 15.70 42.54
N LEU A 750 -9.86 14.52 41.95
CA LEU A 750 -10.17 13.23 42.57
C LEU A 750 -9.29 12.92 43.80
N TYR A 751 -8.02 13.30 43.74
CA TYR A 751 -7.02 13.08 44.78
C TYR A 751 -6.57 14.42 45.40
N SER A 752 -6.36 14.41 46.71
CA SER A 752 -5.94 15.59 47.45
C SER A 752 -4.77 15.27 48.34
N THR A 753 -3.77 16.15 48.37
CA THR A 753 -2.61 16.09 49.26
C THR A 753 -3.02 16.30 50.72
N ALA A 754 -2.16 15.93 51.67
CA ALA A 754 -2.39 16.06 53.11
C ALA A 754 -2.58 17.51 53.59
N ASN A 755 -2.14 18.49 52.80
CA ASN A 755 -2.38 19.92 53.06
C ASN A 755 -3.67 20.46 52.39
N GLY A 756 -4.45 19.60 51.72
CA GLY A 756 -5.73 19.93 51.09
C GLY A 756 -5.61 20.53 49.68
N ALA A 757 -4.43 20.51 49.06
CA ALA A 757 -4.28 20.84 47.64
C ALA A 757 -4.66 19.66 46.76
N THR A 758 -4.95 19.92 45.49
CA THR A 758 -5.25 18.88 44.51
C THR A 758 -3.96 18.18 44.06
N SER A 759 -3.95 16.85 44.02
CA SER A 759 -2.81 16.10 43.50
C SER A 759 -2.71 16.31 41.98
N PRO A 760 -1.51 16.58 41.43
CA PRO A 760 -1.33 16.78 39.99
C PRO A 760 -1.87 15.62 39.13
N MET A 761 -2.81 15.92 38.23
CA MET A 761 -3.33 15.03 37.19
C MET A 761 -3.95 15.85 36.05
N LYS A 762 -4.15 15.25 34.87
CA LYS A 762 -4.64 15.95 33.67
C LYS A 762 -6.14 15.79 33.43
N GLY A 763 -6.72 14.68 33.87
CA GLY A 763 -8.15 14.44 33.69
C GLY A 763 -8.54 13.90 32.32
N ALA A 764 -7.66 13.18 31.60
CA ALA A 764 -7.88 12.73 30.21
C ALA A 764 -8.95 11.62 30.04
N ASN A 765 -9.54 11.12 31.13
CA ASN A 765 -10.65 10.17 31.12
C ASN A 765 -10.34 8.76 30.55
N LEU A 766 -9.12 8.23 30.65
CA LEU A 766 -8.87 6.82 30.30
C LEU A 766 -9.77 5.84 31.09
N ARG A 767 -10.25 6.25 32.27
CA ARG A 767 -11.22 5.51 33.08
C ARG A 767 -12.46 5.08 32.28
N SER A 768 -12.95 5.89 31.34
CA SER A 768 -14.15 5.53 30.57
C SER A 768 -13.96 4.24 29.77
N TYR A 769 -12.72 3.87 29.46
CA TYR A 769 -12.37 2.62 28.79
C TYR A 769 -12.25 1.42 29.74
N GLU A 770 -12.42 1.56 31.06
CA GLU A 770 -12.33 0.42 31.99
C GLU A 770 -13.24 -0.78 31.62
N PRO A 771 -14.49 -0.60 31.14
CA PRO A 771 -15.32 -1.72 30.69
C PRO A 771 -14.71 -2.46 29.49
N ALA A 772 -14.31 -1.71 28.46
CA ALA A 772 -13.66 -2.25 27.26
C ALA A 772 -12.32 -2.93 27.62
N LEU A 773 -11.50 -2.26 28.43
CA LEU A 773 -10.24 -2.80 28.94
C LEU A 773 -10.47 -4.09 29.72
N ALA A 774 -11.49 -4.16 30.58
CA ALA A 774 -11.82 -5.39 31.29
C ALA A 774 -12.15 -6.54 30.32
N GLU A 775 -12.90 -6.29 29.25
CA GLU A 775 -13.19 -7.31 28.25
C GLU A 775 -11.93 -7.73 27.48
N ILE A 776 -11.13 -6.78 26.98
CA ILE A 776 -9.86 -7.05 26.27
C ILE A 776 -8.91 -7.91 27.12
N LEU A 777 -8.74 -7.53 28.39
CA LEU A 777 -7.88 -8.25 29.33
C LEU A 777 -8.43 -9.65 29.68
N GLN A 778 -9.76 -9.84 29.68
CA GLN A 778 -10.40 -11.14 29.88
C GLN A 778 -10.21 -12.09 28.70
N ARG A 779 -10.20 -11.57 27.45
CA ARG A 779 -9.91 -12.36 26.26
C ARG A 779 -8.50 -12.94 26.32
N GLY A 780 -7.53 -12.14 26.78
CA GLY A 780 -6.13 -12.54 26.94
C GLY A 780 -5.35 -12.66 25.62
N THR A 781 -6.01 -12.43 24.48
CA THR A 781 -5.45 -12.56 23.13
C THR A 781 -4.22 -11.69 22.92
N LEU A 782 -4.25 -10.43 23.37
CA LEU A 782 -3.14 -9.49 23.22
C LEU A 782 -1.85 -9.99 23.88
N PHE A 783 -1.92 -10.47 25.12
CA PHE A 783 -0.73 -10.97 25.82
C PHE A 783 -0.23 -12.31 25.27
N GLU A 784 -1.13 -13.17 24.79
CA GLU A 784 -0.75 -14.38 24.08
C GLU A 784 -0.07 -14.06 22.73
N ALA A 785 -0.58 -13.08 21.98
CA ALA A 785 0.02 -12.60 20.73
C ALA A 785 1.42 -12.02 20.95
N LEU A 786 1.59 -11.14 21.94
CA LEU A 786 2.90 -10.54 22.29
C LEU A 786 3.90 -11.60 22.76
N TYR A 787 3.44 -12.59 23.55
CA TYR A 787 4.27 -13.74 23.93
C TYR A 787 4.72 -14.54 22.70
N ARG A 788 3.83 -14.84 21.75
CA ARG A 788 4.18 -15.58 20.52
C ARG A 788 5.13 -14.79 19.62
N LEU A 789 4.87 -13.50 19.42
CA LEU A 789 5.73 -12.61 18.65
C LEU A 789 7.14 -12.57 19.24
N SER A 790 7.27 -12.38 20.55
CA SER A 790 8.58 -12.34 21.21
C SER A 790 9.33 -13.68 21.18
N VAL A 791 8.61 -14.82 21.21
CA VAL A 791 9.20 -16.15 20.99
C VAL A 791 9.68 -16.31 19.54
N ALA A 792 8.92 -15.84 18.55
CA ALA A 792 9.34 -15.86 17.15
C ALA A 792 10.56 -14.97 16.92
N ALA A 793 10.54 -13.73 17.43
CA ALA A 793 11.64 -12.78 17.33
C ALA A 793 12.96 -13.30 17.95
N ASP A 794 12.91 -14.04 19.06
CA ASP A 794 14.11 -14.67 19.67
C ASP A 794 14.64 -15.88 18.87
N ARG A 795 13.74 -16.63 18.23
CA ARG A 795 14.11 -17.82 17.45
C ARG A 795 14.57 -17.48 16.05
N PHE A 796 14.08 -16.37 15.52
CA PHE A 796 14.39 -15.90 14.20
C PHE A 796 15.91 -15.69 14.07
N LYS A 797 16.46 -16.26 13.01
CA LYS A 797 17.85 -16.08 12.63
C LYS A 797 17.83 -15.76 11.15
N SER A 798 18.04 -14.49 10.80
CA SER A 798 18.18 -14.15 9.39
C SER A 798 19.32 -14.97 8.79
N ASP A 799 19.18 -15.38 7.53
CA ASP A 799 20.21 -16.09 6.77
C ASP A 799 21.55 -15.32 6.72
N SER A 800 21.49 -14.00 6.91
CA SER A 800 22.62 -13.08 6.98
C SER A 800 23.28 -12.99 8.37
N GLY A 801 22.68 -13.59 9.41
CA GLY A 801 23.11 -13.47 10.81
C GLY A 801 22.71 -12.16 11.49
N ILE A 802 21.83 -11.35 10.87
CA ILE A 802 21.28 -10.12 11.44
C ILE A 802 20.30 -10.45 12.57
N ASP A 803 20.43 -9.74 13.70
CA ASP A 803 19.51 -9.83 14.85
C ASP A 803 18.29 -8.93 14.61
N PHE A 804 17.12 -9.53 14.42
CA PHE A 804 15.86 -8.83 14.19
C PHE A 804 15.48 -7.91 15.35
N ASN A 805 15.74 -8.30 16.61
CA ASN A 805 15.41 -7.44 17.76
C ASN A 805 16.21 -6.14 17.74
N GLU A 806 17.47 -6.22 17.32
CA GLU A 806 18.33 -5.04 17.15
C GLU A 806 17.87 -4.18 15.96
N GLN A 807 17.45 -4.78 14.85
CA GLN A 807 16.92 -4.00 13.72
C GLN A 807 15.62 -3.27 14.08
N LEU A 808 14.71 -3.93 14.79
CA LEU A 808 13.48 -3.31 15.30
C LEU A 808 13.81 -2.17 16.27
N ARG A 809 14.80 -2.35 17.16
CA ARG A 809 15.27 -1.31 18.08
C ARG A 809 15.78 -0.09 17.32
N LEU A 810 16.61 -0.29 16.30
CA LEU A 810 17.17 0.82 15.50
C LEU A 810 16.05 1.64 14.85
N LEU A 811 15.03 0.97 14.30
CA LEU A 811 13.86 1.65 13.73
C LEU A 811 13.09 2.46 14.78
N VAL A 812 12.76 1.85 15.92
CA VAL A 812 12.00 2.52 16.99
C VAL A 812 12.81 3.67 17.61
N HIS A 813 14.10 3.48 17.83
CA HIS A 813 14.97 4.52 18.35
C HIS A 813 15.09 5.69 17.36
N ASN A 814 15.24 5.43 16.06
CA ASN A 814 15.28 6.51 15.07
C ASN A 814 13.96 7.27 14.98
N ALA A 815 12.82 6.57 15.09
CA ALA A 815 11.50 7.21 15.13
C ALA A 815 11.30 8.12 16.36
N THR A 816 11.86 7.72 17.52
CA THR A 816 11.57 8.35 18.82
C THR A 816 12.64 9.30 19.32
N ARG A 817 13.86 9.25 18.80
CA ARG A 817 14.97 10.11 19.25
C ARG A 817 14.68 11.60 19.05
N THR A 818 15.14 12.40 20.00
CA THR A 818 14.97 13.86 20.02
C THR A 818 16.29 14.64 20.05
N ASP A 819 17.42 13.92 20.13
CA ASP A 819 18.77 14.45 20.38
C ASP A 819 19.49 14.99 19.13
N ASP A 820 18.88 14.91 17.95
CA ASP A 820 19.46 15.31 16.67
C ASP A 820 18.94 16.64 16.13
N GLY A 821 18.05 17.31 16.85
CA GLY A 821 17.51 18.62 16.47
C GLY A 821 16.59 18.56 15.25
N PHE A 822 15.88 17.45 15.06
CA PHE A 822 14.93 17.26 13.96
C PHE A 822 13.86 18.36 13.92
N THR A 823 13.53 18.78 12.70
CA THR A 823 12.50 19.79 12.43
C THR A 823 11.53 19.26 11.39
N GLY A 824 10.30 19.76 11.42
CA GLY A 824 9.32 19.48 10.37
C GLY A 824 9.77 20.02 9.02
N ARG A 825 9.06 19.62 7.97
CA ARG A 825 9.36 19.98 6.57
C ARG A 825 9.44 21.50 6.36
N ASN A 826 8.62 22.27 7.07
CA ASN A 826 8.60 23.74 6.99
C ASN A 826 9.56 24.41 7.99
N GLY A 827 10.43 23.64 8.64
CA GLY A 827 11.30 24.10 9.71
C GLY A 827 10.58 24.27 11.06
N GLU A 828 9.44 23.61 11.28
CA GLU A 828 8.83 23.58 12.61
C GLU A 828 9.79 22.92 13.59
N ALA A 829 10.23 23.69 14.59
CA ALA A 829 11.04 23.17 15.70
C ALA A 829 10.20 22.95 16.97
N MET A 830 8.87 23.10 16.88
CA MET A 830 7.98 22.86 18.01
C MET A 830 6.56 22.56 17.57
N ILE A 831 5.88 21.72 18.35
CA ILE A 831 4.43 21.45 18.25
C ILE A 831 3.72 21.91 19.53
N THR A 832 2.44 22.23 19.42
CA THR A 832 1.59 22.59 20.58
C THR A 832 0.61 21.45 20.80
N LEU A 833 0.70 20.80 21.96
CA LEU A 833 -0.16 19.69 22.30
C LEU A 833 -1.57 20.17 22.70
N ALA A 834 -2.52 19.24 22.70
CA ALA A 834 -3.91 19.46 23.10
C ALA A 834 -4.06 20.09 24.51
N ASP A 835 -3.15 19.78 25.44
CA ASP A 835 -3.11 20.37 26.79
C ASP A 835 -2.45 21.77 26.87
N GLY A 836 -2.08 22.34 25.72
CA GLY A 836 -1.44 23.66 25.59
C GLY A 836 0.07 23.67 25.88
N ARG A 837 0.69 22.53 26.23
CA ARG A 837 2.16 22.45 26.34
C ARG A 837 2.81 22.54 24.96
N THR A 838 4.04 23.04 24.96
CA THR A 838 4.89 23.08 23.76
C THR A 838 6.02 22.06 23.87
N VAL A 839 6.16 21.21 22.86
CA VAL A 839 7.31 20.31 22.69
C VAL A 839 8.29 20.97 21.72
N ARG A 840 9.59 21.05 22.06
CA ARG A 840 10.62 21.73 21.24
C ARG A 840 11.72 20.81 20.69
N GLU A 841 11.90 19.66 21.31
CA GLU A 841 12.87 18.65 20.86
C GLU A 841 12.01 17.56 20.19
N LEU A 842 11.71 17.78 18.91
CA LEU A 842 10.78 16.93 18.17
C LEU A 842 11.49 15.64 17.75
N SER A 843 10.75 14.53 17.81
CA SER A 843 11.13 13.29 17.12
C SER A 843 10.32 13.15 15.83
N ARG A 844 10.71 12.20 14.96
CA ARG A 844 9.91 11.91 13.76
C ARG A 844 8.51 11.43 14.11
N LEU A 845 8.38 10.65 15.18
CA LEU A 845 7.08 10.15 15.63
C LEU A 845 6.17 11.24 16.17
N HIS A 846 6.71 12.32 16.77
CA HIS A 846 5.90 13.49 17.13
C HIS A 846 5.23 14.11 15.91
N LEU A 847 5.98 14.28 14.81
CA LEU A 847 5.47 14.88 13.58
C LEU A 847 4.57 13.92 12.78
N LEU A 848 4.80 12.61 12.84
CA LEU A 848 3.87 11.60 12.31
C LEU A 848 2.51 11.66 13.00
N MET A 849 2.49 11.74 14.34
CA MET A 849 1.26 11.84 15.12
C MET A 849 0.55 13.17 14.85
N GLU A 850 1.27 14.28 14.90
CA GLU A 850 0.72 15.61 14.56
C GLU A 850 0.10 15.64 13.16
N ALA A 851 0.76 15.04 12.17
CA ALA A 851 0.23 14.96 10.81
C ALA A 851 -1.04 14.09 10.73
N ALA A 852 -1.12 13.00 11.50
CA ALA A 852 -2.32 12.17 11.59
C ALA A 852 -3.49 12.92 12.24
N ASP A 853 -3.23 13.64 13.33
CA ASP A 853 -4.24 14.46 14.02
C ASP A 853 -4.76 15.55 13.09
N GLN A 854 -3.87 16.26 12.39
CA GLN A 854 -4.28 17.29 11.41
C GLN A 854 -5.08 16.73 10.22
N MET A 855 -4.89 15.46 9.82
CA MET A 855 -5.75 14.83 8.81
C MET A 855 -7.15 14.57 9.35
N SER A 856 -7.27 14.11 10.61
CA SER A 856 -8.55 13.89 11.28
C SER A 856 -9.32 15.21 11.47
N GLU A 857 -8.65 16.26 11.96
CA GLU A 857 -9.23 17.60 12.14
C GLU A 857 -9.78 18.19 10.81
N ARG A 858 -9.14 17.87 9.67
CA ARG A 858 -9.59 18.33 8.35
C ARG A 858 -10.93 17.72 7.93
N VAL A 859 -11.26 16.52 8.40
CA VAL A 859 -12.52 15.85 8.05
C VAL A 859 -13.62 16.04 9.11
N GLU A 860 -13.26 16.29 10.36
CA GLU A 860 -14.17 16.43 11.52
C GLU A 860 -15.32 17.44 11.30
N ASN A 861 -15.05 18.53 10.58
CA ASN A 861 -16.07 19.56 10.31
C ASN A 861 -17.08 19.17 9.21
N ASN A 862 -16.91 18.01 8.57
CA ASN A 862 -17.77 17.48 7.52
C ASN A 862 -18.10 16.01 7.79
N PRO A 863 -19.25 15.70 8.43
CA PRO A 863 -19.60 14.34 8.82
C PRO A 863 -19.65 13.33 7.67
N ALA A 864 -19.89 13.78 6.43
CA ALA A 864 -19.87 12.90 5.27
C ALA A 864 -18.44 12.54 4.86
N ALA A 865 -17.52 13.51 4.90
CA ALA A 865 -16.10 13.28 4.60
C ALA A 865 -15.41 12.49 5.71
N GLU A 866 -15.79 12.73 6.97
CA GLU A 866 -15.33 11.97 8.14
C GLU A 866 -15.73 10.50 8.01
N ALA A 867 -17.02 10.20 7.82
CA ALA A 867 -17.48 8.83 7.63
C ALA A 867 -16.85 8.14 6.41
N ALA A 868 -16.66 8.88 5.30
CA ALA A 868 -15.99 8.35 4.12
C ALA A 868 -14.49 8.05 4.40
N PHE A 869 -13.81 8.93 5.12
CA PHE A 869 -12.41 8.73 5.51
C PHE A 869 -12.24 7.52 6.44
N GLU A 870 -13.11 7.37 7.44
CA GLU A 870 -13.14 6.22 8.35
C GLU A 870 -13.40 4.91 7.58
N ASN A 871 -14.41 4.88 6.71
CA ASN A 871 -14.73 3.72 5.88
C ASN A 871 -13.56 3.34 4.96
N MET A 872 -12.91 4.33 4.35
CA MET A 872 -11.74 4.13 3.51
C MET A 872 -10.59 3.49 4.29
N MET A 873 -10.23 4.04 5.46
CA MET A 873 -9.14 3.53 6.29
C MET A 873 -9.45 2.14 6.85
N GLY A 874 -10.67 1.90 7.32
CA GLY A 874 -11.12 0.59 7.79
C GLY A 874 -11.09 -0.47 6.69
N ALA A 875 -11.55 -0.14 5.48
CA ALA A 875 -11.53 -1.11 4.39
C ALA A 875 -10.11 -1.39 3.87
N LEU A 876 -9.21 -0.41 3.87
CA LEU A 876 -7.80 -0.63 3.55
C LEU A 876 -7.16 -1.57 4.57
N TYR A 877 -7.42 -1.35 5.87
CA TYR A 877 -7.00 -2.25 6.92
C TYR A 877 -7.55 -3.67 6.71
N ASP A 878 -8.86 -3.79 6.44
CA ASP A 878 -9.51 -5.09 6.23
C ASP A 878 -8.96 -5.85 5.01
N VAL A 879 -8.63 -5.16 3.92
CA VAL A 879 -8.07 -5.79 2.72
C VAL A 879 -6.61 -6.20 2.93
N MET A 880 -5.84 -5.35 3.61
CA MET A 880 -4.37 -5.49 3.65
C MET A 880 -3.88 -6.28 4.87
N LEU A 881 -4.53 -6.11 6.03
CA LEU A 881 -4.04 -6.54 7.34
C LEU A 881 -5.03 -7.40 8.13
N ALA A 882 -6.26 -7.60 7.65
CA ALA A 882 -7.24 -8.44 8.34
C ALA A 882 -6.65 -9.82 8.67
N ALA A 883 -6.83 -10.21 9.91
CA ALA A 883 -6.35 -11.46 10.45
C ALA A 883 -7.51 -12.25 11.07
N GLU A 884 -7.30 -13.55 11.22
CA GLU A 884 -8.20 -14.42 11.95
C GLU A 884 -7.40 -15.36 12.85
N TRP A 885 -7.96 -15.69 14.01
CA TRP A 885 -7.40 -16.67 14.92
C TRP A 885 -8.42 -17.77 15.22
N PRO A 886 -8.52 -18.81 14.37
CA PRO A 886 -9.47 -19.89 14.59
C PRO A 886 -9.14 -20.72 15.85
N ASP A 887 -10.18 -21.16 16.55
CA ASP A 887 -10.06 -21.94 17.78
C ASP A 887 -9.19 -23.20 17.60
N GLY A 888 -8.08 -23.25 18.34
CA GLY A 888 -7.15 -24.39 18.30
C GLY A 888 -6.20 -24.42 17.10
N GLU A 889 -6.22 -23.40 16.24
CA GLU A 889 -5.31 -23.23 15.11
C GLU A 889 -4.30 -22.10 15.35
N GLN A 890 -3.39 -21.91 14.39
CA GLN A 890 -2.48 -20.77 14.39
C GLN A 890 -3.18 -19.54 13.78
N PRO A 891 -2.92 -18.33 14.28
CA PRO A 891 -3.42 -17.12 13.66
C PRO A 891 -2.88 -16.97 12.24
N ARG A 892 -3.68 -16.38 11.35
CA ARG A 892 -3.29 -16.16 9.95
C ARG A 892 -3.96 -14.92 9.39
N PHE A 893 -3.33 -14.31 8.40
CA PHE A 893 -3.97 -13.26 7.60
C PHE A 893 -5.12 -13.86 6.78
N GLN A 894 -6.23 -13.13 6.67
CA GLN A 894 -7.37 -13.55 5.85
C GLN A 894 -6.98 -13.67 4.37
N ASP A 895 -6.17 -12.73 3.88
CA ASP A 895 -5.50 -12.84 2.58
C ASP A 895 -3.96 -12.89 2.76
N PRO A 896 -3.33 -14.08 2.71
CA PRO A 896 -1.89 -14.23 2.89
C PRO A 896 -1.09 -13.60 1.73
N GLY A 897 -1.73 -13.21 0.63
CA GLY A 897 -1.07 -12.47 -0.44
C GLY A 897 -0.64 -11.07 -0.01
N SER A 898 -1.37 -10.40 0.89
CA SER A 898 -1.04 -9.03 1.31
C SER A 898 0.32 -8.96 2.02
N ILE A 899 0.56 -9.88 2.95
CA ILE A 899 1.85 -9.99 3.65
C ILE A 899 2.97 -10.45 2.71
N ALA A 900 2.67 -11.32 1.74
CA ALA A 900 3.64 -11.78 0.75
C ALA A 900 4.11 -10.64 -0.18
N LEU A 901 3.17 -9.80 -0.63
CA LEU A 901 3.48 -8.63 -1.44
C LEU A 901 4.31 -7.61 -0.64
N THR A 902 3.93 -7.37 0.61
CA THR A 902 4.65 -6.46 1.52
C THR A 902 6.08 -6.94 1.77
N ALA A 903 6.28 -8.24 2.03
CA ALA A 903 7.61 -8.84 2.19
C ALA A 903 8.48 -8.67 0.92
N LYS A 904 7.91 -8.93 -0.27
CA LYS A 904 8.64 -8.76 -1.55
C LYS A 904 8.98 -7.30 -1.84
N LEU A 905 8.06 -6.36 -1.60
CA LEU A 905 8.33 -4.93 -1.74
C LEU A 905 9.42 -4.47 -0.76
N THR A 906 9.34 -4.90 0.50
CA THR A 906 10.33 -4.57 1.53
C THR A 906 11.72 -5.10 1.16
N ARG A 907 11.79 -6.32 0.60
CA ARG A 907 13.05 -6.90 0.10
C ARG A 907 13.61 -6.11 -1.09
N HIS A 908 12.77 -5.69 -2.04
CA HIS A 908 13.20 -4.83 -3.15
C HIS A 908 13.72 -3.47 -2.67
N LEU A 909 13.05 -2.86 -1.67
CA LEU A 909 13.51 -1.61 -1.06
C LEU A 909 14.82 -1.80 -0.28
N SER A 910 15.04 -2.96 0.36
CA SER A 910 16.33 -3.32 0.98
C SER A 910 17.46 -3.33 -0.07
N GLU A 911 17.24 -3.95 -1.23
CA GLU A 911 18.22 -3.98 -2.32
C GLU A 911 18.54 -2.57 -2.83
N LYS A 912 17.52 -1.72 -3.01
CA LYS A 912 17.70 -0.32 -3.41
C LYS A 912 18.42 0.52 -2.34
N ALA A 913 18.11 0.31 -1.06
CA ALA A 913 18.84 0.94 0.03
C ALA A 913 20.32 0.50 0.05
N ALA A 914 20.61 -0.78 -0.22
CA ALA A 914 21.98 -1.28 -0.30
C ALA A 914 22.75 -0.65 -1.47
N GLU A 915 22.13 -0.50 -2.64
CA GLU A 915 22.70 0.18 -3.81
C GLU A 915 23.01 1.66 -3.49
N ALA A 916 22.05 2.39 -2.94
CA ALA A 916 22.21 3.80 -2.55
C ALA A 916 23.28 3.98 -1.47
N ARG A 917 23.34 3.06 -0.50
CA ARG A 917 24.38 3.04 0.55
C ARG A 917 25.77 2.79 -0.01
N GLN A 918 25.93 1.83 -0.93
CA GLN A 918 27.21 1.56 -1.60
C GLN A 918 27.71 2.76 -2.40
N GLN A 919 26.79 3.57 -2.93
CA GLN A 919 27.07 4.81 -3.65
C GLN A 919 27.27 6.03 -2.73
N GLY A 920 27.03 5.89 -1.42
CA GLY A 920 27.16 6.98 -0.44
C GLY A 920 26.03 8.02 -0.49
N ARG A 921 24.88 7.68 -1.08
CA ARG A 921 23.74 8.57 -1.32
C ARG A 921 22.44 8.13 -0.65
N LEU A 922 22.49 7.25 0.36
CA LEU A 922 21.29 6.69 0.98
C LEU A 922 20.32 7.77 1.50
N THR A 923 20.84 8.71 2.29
CA THR A 923 20.04 9.83 2.82
C THR A 923 19.51 10.71 1.69
N GLU A 924 20.35 11.15 0.75
CA GLU A 924 19.92 11.95 -0.42
C GLU A 924 18.80 11.24 -1.22
N TRP A 925 18.96 9.94 -1.50
CA TRP A 925 17.95 9.15 -2.18
C TRP A 925 16.62 9.09 -1.43
N LEU A 926 16.68 8.94 -0.11
CA LEU A 926 15.49 8.72 0.72
C LEU A 926 14.78 10.02 1.11
N THR A 927 15.52 11.02 1.59
CA THR A 927 14.95 12.25 2.16
C THR A 927 14.79 13.35 1.13
N ASP A 928 15.58 13.36 0.06
CA ASP A 928 15.56 14.43 -0.94
C ASP A 928 14.87 13.94 -2.21
N GLU A 929 15.37 12.88 -2.86
CA GLU A 929 14.80 12.38 -4.13
C GLU A 929 13.35 11.88 -3.95
N GLN A 930 13.07 11.01 -2.95
CA GLN A 930 11.69 10.53 -2.74
C GLN A 930 10.75 11.65 -2.29
N MET A 931 11.23 12.59 -1.48
CA MET A 931 10.41 13.72 -1.03
C MET A 931 10.09 14.65 -2.20
N GLN A 932 11.05 14.90 -3.09
CA GLN A 932 10.82 15.68 -4.30
C GLN A 932 9.76 15.02 -5.19
N ASN A 933 9.79 13.69 -5.35
CA ASN A 933 8.75 12.96 -6.10
C ASN A 933 7.35 13.16 -5.49
N VAL A 934 7.23 13.14 -4.17
CA VAL A 934 5.96 13.41 -3.47
C VAL A 934 5.52 14.86 -3.72
N VAL A 935 6.41 15.84 -3.53
CA VAL A 935 6.11 17.27 -3.73
C VAL A 935 5.73 17.58 -5.18
N ASP A 936 6.40 16.96 -6.16
CA ASP A 936 6.11 17.14 -7.58
C ASP A 936 4.73 16.60 -7.94
N MET A 937 4.29 15.49 -7.34
CA MET A 937 2.92 14.99 -7.48
C MET A 937 1.88 16.00 -6.98
N TRP A 938 2.12 16.65 -5.83
CA TRP A 938 1.23 17.70 -5.28
C TRP A 938 1.27 19.00 -6.09
N ASN A 939 2.38 19.29 -6.73
CA ASN A 939 2.56 20.45 -7.61
C ASN A 939 2.13 20.18 -9.07
N SER A 940 1.70 18.97 -9.39
CA SER A 940 1.22 18.58 -10.71
C SER A 940 -0.25 18.99 -10.93
N ARG A 941 -0.61 19.23 -12.20
CA ARG A 941 -2.00 19.33 -12.67
C ARG A 941 -2.76 18.01 -12.58
N THR A 942 -2.07 16.88 -12.52
CA THR A 942 -2.70 15.55 -12.50
C THR A 942 -3.64 15.39 -11.31
N LEU A 943 -3.19 15.73 -10.10
CA LEU A 943 -3.99 15.54 -8.89
C LEU A 943 -5.32 16.29 -8.91
N PRO A 944 -5.38 17.63 -9.12
CA PRO A 944 -6.66 18.34 -9.19
C PRO A 944 -7.53 17.87 -10.36
N ALA A 945 -6.94 17.56 -11.52
CA ALA A 945 -7.69 17.03 -12.65
C ALA A 945 -8.36 15.68 -12.36
N LEU A 946 -7.66 14.77 -11.68
CA LEU A 946 -8.23 13.50 -11.24
C LEU A 946 -9.36 13.69 -10.23
N VAL A 947 -9.19 14.61 -9.27
CA VAL A 947 -10.24 14.95 -8.30
C VAL A 947 -11.47 15.52 -9.01
N ASP A 948 -11.31 16.49 -9.90
CA ASP A 948 -12.42 17.07 -10.68
C ASP A 948 -13.16 16.04 -11.53
N LEU A 949 -12.43 15.18 -12.25
CA LEU A 949 -13.05 14.14 -13.08
C LEU A 949 -13.78 13.09 -12.24
N SER A 950 -13.24 12.77 -11.06
CA SER A 950 -13.87 11.80 -10.16
C SER A 950 -15.08 12.38 -9.44
N GLU A 951 -15.06 13.67 -9.07
CA GLU A 951 -16.23 14.41 -8.58
C GLU A 951 -17.35 14.46 -9.64
N GLU A 952 -17.01 14.75 -10.90
CA GLU A 952 -17.99 14.77 -12.00
C GLU A 952 -18.57 13.37 -12.25
N LEU A 953 -17.74 12.32 -12.16
CA LEU A 953 -18.18 10.94 -12.21
C LEU A 953 -19.09 10.58 -11.03
N ALA A 954 -18.78 11.07 -9.83
CA ALA A 954 -19.53 10.86 -8.60
C ALA A 954 -20.81 11.70 -8.49
N SER A 955 -20.99 12.72 -9.34
CA SER A 955 -22.09 13.68 -9.27
C SER A 955 -23.50 13.06 -9.38
N SER A 956 -23.60 11.87 -9.97
CA SER A 956 -24.87 11.16 -10.19
C SER A 956 -24.80 9.73 -9.66
N GLN A 957 -25.83 9.33 -8.92
CA GLN A 957 -25.98 7.94 -8.45
C GLN A 957 -26.01 6.93 -9.59
N GLU A 958 -26.50 7.34 -10.77
CA GLU A 958 -26.53 6.48 -11.95
C GLU A 958 -25.13 6.27 -12.53
N ASN A 959 -24.28 7.31 -12.50
CA ASN A 959 -22.89 7.22 -12.93
C ASN A 959 -22.10 6.34 -11.96
N LYS A 960 -22.28 6.52 -10.65
CA LYS A 960 -21.67 5.64 -9.62
C LYS A 960 -22.05 4.17 -9.87
N ALA A 961 -23.34 3.88 -10.01
CA ALA A 961 -23.84 2.52 -10.24
C ALA A 961 -23.35 1.89 -11.56
N LEU A 962 -23.21 2.68 -12.63
CA LEU A 962 -22.68 2.18 -13.91
C LEU A 962 -21.18 1.89 -13.82
N THR A 963 -20.41 2.76 -13.16
CA THR A 963 -18.98 2.54 -12.91
C THR A 963 -18.76 1.32 -12.03
N ASP A 964 -19.56 1.14 -10.96
CA ASP A 964 -19.47 -0.05 -10.10
C ASP A 964 -19.76 -1.35 -10.86
N ASP A 965 -20.76 -1.34 -11.75
CA ASP A 965 -21.11 -2.49 -12.59
C ASP A 965 -19.99 -2.81 -13.61
N LEU A 966 -19.41 -1.78 -14.23
CA LEU A 966 -18.25 -1.94 -15.13
C LEU A 966 -17.02 -2.48 -14.37
N MET A 967 -16.70 -1.92 -13.20
CA MET A 967 -15.58 -2.38 -12.39
C MET A 967 -15.81 -3.80 -11.86
N THR A 968 -17.05 -4.16 -11.55
CA THR A 968 -17.43 -5.53 -11.21
C THR A 968 -17.25 -6.49 -12.38
N TYR A 969 -17.57 -6.05 -13.61
CA TYR A 969 -17.31 -6.82 -14.82
C TYR A 969 -15.80 -7.04 -15.05
N LEU A 970 -15.01 -5.98 -14.92
CA LEU A 970 -13.56 -6.00 -15.18
C LEU A 970 -12.74 -6.66 -14.07
N LEU A 971 -13.12 -6.51 -12.80
CA LEU A 971 -12.30 -6.93 -11.65
C LEU A 971 -13.02 -7.90 -10.70
N GLY A 972 -14.35 -7.96 -10.77
CA GLY A 972 -15.16 -8.85 -9.91
C GLY A 972 -15.24 -10.29 -10.43
N ALA A 973 -15.29 -10.50 -11.75
CA ALA A 973 -15.26 -11.83 -12.35
C ALA A 973 -13.81 -12.31 -12.61
N GLN A 974 -13.59 -13.63 -12.52
CA GLN A 974 -12.26 -14.21 -12.78
C GLN A 974 -11.77 -13.92 -14.21
N ALA A 975 -12.67 -14.02 -15.21
CA ALA A 975 -12.32 -13.70 -16.59
C ALA A 975 -11.83 -12.26 -16.74
N GLY A 976 -12.54 -11.29 -16.15
CA GLY A 976 -12.13 -9.89 -16.14
C GLY A 976 -10.77 -9.69 -15.49
N ARG A 977 -10.56 -10.22 -14.27
CA ARG A 977 -9.27 -10.12 -13.57
C ARG A 977 -8.11 -10.68 -14.38
N ASN A 978 -8.32 -11.82 -15.03
CA ASN A 978 -7.29 -12.42 -15.87
C ASN A 978 -6.92 -11.48 -17.03
N GLN A 979 -7.91 -10.86 -17.67
CA GLN A 979 -7.69 -9.89 -18.75
C GLN A 979 -7.02 -8.61 -18.26
N ALA A 980 -7.44 -8.08 -17.10
CA ALA A 980 -6.83 -6.91 -16.49
C ALA A 980 -5.36 -7.15 -16.10
N ALA A 981 -5.05 -8.31 -15.51
CA ALA A 981 -3.69 -8.68 -15.17
C ALA A 981 -2.80 -8.85 -16.41
N MET A 982 -3.31 -9.49 -17.47
CA MET A 982 -2.59 -9.61 -18.75
C MET A 982 -2.37 -8.24 -19.41
N ALA A 983 -3.37 -7.35 -19.40
CA ALA A 983 -3.23 -6.00 -19.93
C ALA A 983 -2.19 -5.19 -19.16
N ALA A 984 -2.22 -5.25 -17.82
CA ALA A 984 -1.22 -4.60 -16.99
C ALA A 984 0.19 -5.15 -17.25
N TYR A 985 0.32 -6.47 -17.51
CA TYR A 985 1.58 -7.07 -17.91
C TYR A 985 2.08 -6.55 -19.26
N VAL A 986 1.21 -6.47 -20.28
CA VAL A 986 1.53 -5.89 -21.60
C VAL A 986 2.04 -4.46 -21.46
N LEU A 987 1.35 -3.63 -20.67
CA LEU A 987 1.77 -2.25 -20.43
C LEU A 987 3.15 -2.17 -19.78
N MET A 988 3.40 -2.99 -18.74
CA MET A 988 4.72 -3.04 -18.11
C MET A 988 5.82 -3.43 -19.11
N VAL A 989 5.60 -4.44 -19.95
CA VAL A 989 6.58 -4.86 -20.97
C VAL A 989 6.87 -3.73 -21.95
N TYR A 990 5.85 -3.02 -22.44
CA TYR A 990 6.03 -1.92 -23.39
C TYR A 990 6.84 -0.76 -22.81
N THR A 991 6.64 -0.43 -21.53
CA THR A 991 7.42 0.63 -20.87
C THR A 991 8.91 0.31 -20.69
N LEU A 992 9.33 -0.96 -20.83
CA LEU A 992 10.75 -1.34 -20.77
C LEU A 992 11.52 -1.04 -22.06
N HIS A 993 10.84 -0.86 -23.19
CA HIS A 993 11.48 -0.58 -24.49
C HIS A 993 11.67 0.92 -24.73
N GLN A 994 12.60 1.52 -23.99
CA GLN A 994 12.85 2.97 -24.05
C GLN A 994 13.24 3.48 -25.45
N ASP A 995 13.96 2.68 -26.25
CA ASP A 995 14.34 3.04 -27.64
C ASP A 995 13.14 3.27 -28.55
N THR A 996 12.00 2.66 -28.23
CA THR A 996 10.73 2.96 -28.90
C THR A 996 9.90 3.98 -28.13
N TRP A 997 9.85 3.89 -26.81
CA TRP A 997 8.97 4.71 -25.97
C TRP A 997 9.39 6.18 -25.94
N VAL A 998 10.68 6.50 -25.85
CA VAL A 998 11.15 7.89 -25.74
C VAL A 998 10.79 8.70 -27.01
N PRO A 999 11.11 8.27 -28.24
CA PRO A 999 10.71 9.03 -29.44
C PRO A 999 9.19 9.07 -29.62
N LEU A 1000 8.49 7.98 -29.29
CA LEU A 1000 7.03 7.93 -29.34
C LEU A 1000 6.39 8.91 -28.36
N SER A 1001 6.90 9.01 -27.12
CA SER A 1001 6.39 9.92 -26.11
C SER A 1001 6.56 11.38 -26.52
N HIS A 1002 7.73 11.78 -27.05
CA HIS A 1002 7.97 13.13 -27.56
C HIS A 1002 7.02 13.48 -28.71
N PHE A 1003 6.76 12.53 -29.61
CA PHE A 1003 5.79 12.70 -30.68
C PHE A 1003 4.36 12.85 -30.14
N LEU A 1004 3.94 11.94 -29.23
CA LEU A 1004 2.62 11.98 -28.60
C LEU A 1004 2.40 13.28 -27.81
N ALA A 1005 3.42 13.78 -27.11
CA ALA A 1005 3.37 15.07 -26.42
C ALA A 1005 3.05 16.24 -27.37
N THR A 1006 3.43 16.15 -28.64
CA THR A 1006 3.13 17.18 -29.65
C THR A 1006 1.72 17.02 -30.24
N VAL A 1007 1.25 15.78 -30.35
CA VAL A 1007 -0.04 15.45 -30.97
C VAL A 1007 -1.20 15.61 -29.98
N LEU A 1008 -0.98 15.29 -28.72
CA LEU A 1008 -1.97 15.30 -27.65
C LEU A 1008 -2.01 16.61 -26.86
N ASP A 1009 -1.16 17.59 -27.21
CA ASP A 1009 -1.11 18.89 -26.55
C ASP A 1009 -2.51 19.57 -26.62
N PRO A 1010 -3.18 19.79 -25.48
CA PRO A 1010 -4.52 20.37 -25.46
C PRO A 1010 -4.53 21.83 -25.91
N ASN A 1011 -3.38 22.52 -25.87
CA ASN A 1011 -3.26 23.93 -26.28
C ASN A 1011 -2.90 24.08 -27.77
N ARG A 1012 -2.88 22.99 -28.54
CA ARG A 1012 -2.49 23.00 -29.95
C ARG A 1012 -3.60 23.50 -30.86
N ASP A 1013 -3.32 24.59 -31.57
CA ASP A 1013 -4.09 25.03 -32.74
C ASP A 1013 -3.72 24.20 -33.98
N TRP A 1014 -4.72 23.64 -34.65
CA TRP A 1014 -4.58 22.87 -35.87
C TRP A 1014 -4.90 23.72 -37.10
N GLU A 1015 -4.02 23.68 -38.10
CA GLU A 1015 -4.23 24.35 -39.40
C GLU A 1015 -5.20 23.55 -40.30
N VAL A 1016 -6.41 23.29 -39.80
CA VAL A 1016 -7.46 22.54 -40.51
C VAL A 1016 -8.82 23.21 -40.31
N GLU A 1017 -9.72 23.00 -41.25
CA GLU A 1017 -11.12 23.43 -41.16
C GLU A 1017 -12.03 22.23 -41.46
N PRO A 1018 -13.22 22.11 -40.83
CA PRO A 1018 -13.63 22.78 -39.60
C PRO A 1018 -12.88 22.25 -38.35
N TYR A 1019 -13.06 22.89 -37.19
CA TYR A 1019 -12.54 22.45 -35.87
C TYR A 1019 -11.03 22.59 -35.65
N GLY A 1020 -10.38 23.58 -36.25
CA GLY A 1020 -8.94 23.85 -36.05
C GLY A 1020 -8.53 24.08 -34.59
N LYS A 1021 -9.39 24.68 -33.77
CA LYS A 1021 -9.11 24.97 -32.36
C LYS A 1021 -9.47 23.85 -31.38
N LEU A 1022 -10.23 22.84 -31.83
CA LEU A 1022 -10.65 21.75 -30.97
C LEU A 1022 -9.43 20.84 -30.69
N PRO A 1023 -9.10 20.50 -29.45
CA PRO A 1023 -8.03 19.53 -29.17
C PRO A 1023 -8.30 18.19 -29.87
N LEU A 1024 -7.23 17.44 -30.19
CA LEU A 1024 -7.41 16.14 -30.87
C LEU A 1024 -8.20 15.16 -30.01
N THR A 1025 -7.92 15.12 -28.71
CA THR A 1025 -8.62 14.28 -27.72
C THR A 1025 -10.11 14.63 -27.64
N SER A 1026 -10.45 15.90 -27.45
CA SER A 1026 -11.84 16.38 -27.48
C SER A 1026 -12.53 16.03 -28.81
N HIS A 1027 -11.83 16.15 -29.94
CA HIS A 1027 -12.41 15.81 -31.23
C HIS A 1027 -12.73 14.31 -31.37
N VAL A 1028 -11.84 13.44 -30.90
CA VAL A 1028 -12.06 11.98 -30.89
C VAL A 1028 -13.21 11.62 -29.94
N LEU A 1029 -13.26 12.22 -28.75
CA LEU A 1029 -14.34 12.01 -27.79
C LEU A 1029 -15.68 12.50 -28.32
N GLN A 1030 -15.72 13.64 -29.00
CA GLN A 1030 -16.93 14.16 -29.64
C GLN A 1030 -17.41 13.22 -30.75
N LEU A 1031 -16.50 12.71 -31.58
CA LEU A 1031 -16.85 11.71 -32.59
C LEU A 1031 -17.40 10.44 -31.96
N LEU A 1032 -16.77 9.95 -30.88
CA LEU A 1032 -17.21 8.75 -30.18
C LEU A 1032 -18.60 8.95 -29.55
N ARG A 1033 -18.82 10.05 -28.83
CA ARG A 1033 -20.13 10.39 -28.26
C ARG A 1033 -21.21 10.39 -29.33
N ASP A 1034 -21.00 11.21 -30.36
CA ASP A 1034 -22.01 11.42 -31.40
C ASP A 1034 -22.26 10.13 -32.22
N SER A 1035 -21.27 9.24 -32.34
CA SER A 1035 -21.43 7.91 -32.93
C SER A 1035 -22.26 6.97 -32.05
N VAL A 1036 -21.96 6.90 -30.75
CA VAL A 1036 -22.66 6.01 -29.80
C VAL A 1036 -24.10 6.46 -29.57
N GLU A 1037 -24.36 7.77 -29.49
CA GLU A 1037 -25.73 8.32 -29.39
C GLU A 1037 -26.62 7.92 -30.59
N ARG A 1038 -26.01 7.74 -31.77
CA ARG A 1038 -26.70 7.34 -33.00
C ARG A 1038 -26.82 5.82 -33.11
N ASP A 1039 -25.85 5.07 -32.60
CA ASP A 1039 -25.85 3.60 -32.54
C ASP A 1039 -26.70 3.07 -31.36
N THR A 1040 -28.00 3.38 -31.37
CA THR A 1040 -28.94 3.03 -30.28
C THR A 1040 -29.08 1.53 -30.02
N GLU A 1041 -28.77 0.69 -31.03
CA GLU A 1041 -28.83 -0.77 -30.93
C GLU A 1041 -27.46 -1.41 -30.63
N GLY A 1042 -26.36 -0.62 -30.60
CA GLY A 1042 -25.01 -1.08 -30.24
C GLY A 1042 -24.28 -1.89 -31.33
N HIS A 1043 -24.70 -1.80 -32.59
CA HIS A 1043 -24.15 -2.58 -33.70
C HIS A 1043 -22.69 -2.25 -33.99
N GLY A 1044 -22.32 -0.98 -33.84
CA GLY A 1044 -20.95 -0.49 -33.98
C GLY A 1044 -20.05 -1.06 -32.90
N LEU A 1045 -20.47 -1.00 -31.63
CA LEU A 1045 -19.72 -1.57 -30.50
C LEU A 1045 -19.53 -3.08 -30.66
N ASP A 1046 -20.56 -3.81 -31.07
CA ASP A 1046 -20.49 -5.24 -31.40
C ASP A 1046 -19.48 -5.54 -32.53
N MET A 1047 -19.44 -4.68 -33.55
CA MET A 1047 -18.46 -4.77 -34.64
C MET A 1047 -17.03 -4.52 -34.14
N PHE A 1048 -16.83 -3.52 -33.28
CA PHE A 1048 -15.54 -3.22 -32.68
C PHE A 1048 -15.07 -4.33 -31.72
N GLU A 1049 -15.98 -4.89 -30.91
CA GLU A 1049 -15.70 -6.03 -30.04
C GLU A 1049 -15.15 -7.21 -30.84
N ARG A 1050 -15.83 -7.58 -31.95
CA ARG A 1050 -15.38 -8.65 -32.85
C ARG A 1050 -14.04 -8.33 -33.51
N GLY A 1051 -13.83 -7.06 -33.88
CA GLY A 1051 -12.60 -6.64 -34.54
C GLY A 1051 -11.37 -6.58 -33.64
N PHE A 1052 -11.56 -6.32 -32.35
CA PHE A 1052 -10.49 -6.35 -31.35
C PHE A 1052 -10.36 -7.70 -30.65
N SER A 1053 -11.34 -8.59 -30.71
CA SER A 1053 -11.24 -9.91 -30.08
C SER A 1053 -10.23 -10.82 -30.79
N ASN A 1054 -9.40 -11.51 -29.99
CA ASN A 1054 -8.49 -12.54 -30.49
C ASN A 1054 -9.27 -13.69 -31.14
N ARG A 1055 -8.77 -14.14 -32.29
CA ARG A 1055 -9.19 -15.39 -32.95
C ARG A 1055 -8.50 -16.60 -32.31
N PRO A 1056 -8.97 -17.84 -32.56
CA PRO A 1056 -8.34 -19.06 -32.02
C PRO A 1056 -6.87 -19.27 -32.42
N ASP A 1057 -6.44 -18.64 -33.52
CA ASP A 1057 -5.07 -18.64 -34.01
C ASP A 1057 -4.20 -17.53 -33.37
N GLY A 1058 -4.76 -16.74 -32.44
CA GLY A 1058 -4.13 -15.61 -31.76
C GLY A 1058 -4.25 -14.27 -32.50
N SER A 1059 -4.71 -14.26 -33.75
CA SER A 1059 -4.76 -13.02 -34.56
C SER A 1059 -5.91 -12.09 -34.15
N VAL A 1060 -5.67 -10.78 -34.22
CA VAL A 1060 -6.69 -9.73 -34.02
C VAL A 1060 -7.16 -9.23 -35.38
N PRO A 1061 -8.46 -9.34 -35.74
CA PRO A 1061 -8.95 -8.99 -37.07
C PRO A 1061 -8.58 -7.58 -37.55
N PHE A 1062 -8.75 -6.56 -36.70
CA PHE A 1062 -8.33 -5.20 -37.06
C PHE A 1062 -6.82 -5.09 -37.25
N GLY A 1063 -6.03 -5.75 -36.40
CA GLY A 1063 -4.57 -5.81 -36.55
C GLY A 1063 -4.15 -6.40 -37.90
N THR A 1064 -4.79 -7.51 -38.31
CA THR A 1064 -4.57 -8.11 -39.63
C THR A 1064 -4.93 -7.17 -40.77
N VAL A 1065 -6.09 -6.49 -40.70
CA VAL A 1065 -6.50 -5.53 -41.73
C VAL A 1065 -5.52 -4.37 -41.82
N PHE A 1066 -5.14 -3.76 -40.69
CA PHE A 1066 -4.19 -2.64 -40.67
C PHE A 1066 -2.80 -3.05 -41.15
N GLY A 1067 -2.31 -4.24 -40.80
CA GLY A 1067 -1.04 -4.77 -41.29
C GLY A 1067 -1.04 -4.93 -42.82
N ILE A 1068 -2.13 -5.43 -43.41
CA ILE A 1068 -2.25 -5.58 -44.87
C ILE A 1068 -2.35 -4.20 -45.57
N VAL A 1069 -2.98 -3.21 -44.93
CA VAL A 1069 -3.01 -1.82 -45.42
C VAL A 1069 -1.61 -1.20 -45.37
N ALA A 1070 -0.86 -1.41 -44.29
CA ALA A 1070 0.52 -0.96 -44.20
C ALA A 1070 1.39 -1.62 -45.28
N ASP A 1071 1.24 -2.94 -45.50
CA ASP A 1071 1.97 -3.68 -46.53
C ASP A 1071 1.66 -3.11 -47.93
N TYR A 1072 0.44 -2.62 -48.15
CA TYR A 1072 0.03 -2.04 -49.43
C TYR A 1072 0.74 -0.71 -49.74
N PHE A 1073 0.96 0.10 -48.70
CA PHE A 1073 1.58 1.42 -48.82
C PHE A 1073 3.09 1.43 -48.62
N ARG A 1074 3.67 0.29 -48.24
CA ARG A 1074 5.10 0.07 -48.08
C ARG A 1074 5.94 0.45 -49.32
N VAL A 1075 7.24 0.76 -49.14
CA VAL A 1075 8.17 1.05 -50.25
C VAL A 1075 8.24 -0.12 -51.22
N ASP A 1076 8.37 -1.35 -50.75
CA ASP A 1076 8.13 -2.53 -51.58
C ASP A 1076 6.96 -3.35 -51.00
N PRO A 1077 5.76 -3.25 -51.58
CA PRO A 1077 4.60 -4.00 -51.12
C PRO A 1077 4.77 -5.53 -51.21
N ALA A 1078 5.68 -6.03 -52.05
CA ALA A 1078 5.94 -7.47 -52.14
C ALA A 1078 6.91 -7.98 -51.07
N SER A 1079 7.61 -7.08 -50.38
CA SER A 1079 8.59 -7.42 -49.34
C SER A 1079 7.97 -8.26 -48.23
N GLN A 1080 8.79 -9.13 -47.65
CA GLN A 1080 8.49 -9.90 -46.44
C GLN A 1080 9.53 -9.63 -45.35
N GLN A 1081 10.42 -8.68 -45.59
CA GLN A 1081 11.39 -8.25 -44.59
C GLN A 1081 10.68 -7.41 -43.52
N PRO A 1082 11.25 -7.27 -42.32
CA PRO A 1082 10.82 -6.29 -41.32
C PRO A 1082 10.69 -4.88 -41.90
N TYR A 1083 9.84 -4.04 -41.32
CA TYR A 1083 9.64 -2.66 -41.78
C TYR A 1083 10.88 -1.82 -41.49
N SER A 1084 11.42 -1.16 -42.52
CA SER A 1084 12.44 -0.14 -42.35
C SER A 1084 11.84 1.21 -41.96
N ALA A 1085 12.68 2.15 -41.51
CA ALA A 1085 12.23 3.52 -41.23
C ALA A 1085 11.65 4.19 -42.49
N GLU A 1086 12.23 3.91 -43.67
CA GLU A 1086 11.73 4.37 -44.97
C GLU A 1086 10.37 3.76 -45.30
N ASP A 1087 10.12 2.51 -44.90
CA ASP A 1087 8.82 1.87 -45.07
C ASP A 1087 7.73 2.58 -44.25
N TYR A 1088 7.98 2.87 -42.97
CA TYR A 1088 7.03 3.61 -42.13
C TYR A 1088 6.81 5.04 -42.63
N GLU A 1089 7.88 5.75 -43.00
CA GLU A 1089 7.78 7.08 -43.60
C GLU A 1089 6.84 7.05 -44.82
N GLN A 1090 7.07 6.11 -45.74
CA GLN A 1090 6.27 5.96 -46.94
C GLN A 1090 4.81 5.62 -46.61
N VAL A 1091 4.57 4.69 -45.68
CA VAL A 1091 3.21 4.32 -45.25
C VAL A 1091 2.47 5.53 -44.70
N PHE A 1092 3.06 6.30 -43.80
CA PHE A 1092 2.41 7.49 -43.25
C PHE A 1092 2.19 8.58 -44.29
N ARG A 1093 3.13 8.81 -45.22
CA ARG A 1093 2.94 9.76 -46.33
C ARG A 1093 1.79 9.37 -47.24
N GLU A 1094 1.69 8.10 -47.61
CA GLU A 1094 0.63 7.60 -48.49
C GLU A 1094 -0.72 7.59 -47.77
N LEU A 1095 -0.78 7.23 -46.50
CA LEU A 1095 -2.00 7.35 -45.68
C LEU A 1095 -2.44 8.81 -45.57
N ALA A 1096 -1.51 9.74 -45.32
CA ALA A 1096 -1.81 11.17 -45.29
C ALA A 1096 -2.30 11.69 -46.65
N ALA A 1097 -1.70 11.23 -47.75
CA ALA A 1097 -2.12 11.57 -49.10
C ALA A 1097 -3.54 11.05 -49.38
N TRP A 1098 -3.81 9.80 -49.01
CA TRP A 1098 -5.14 9.18 -49.16
C TRP A 1098 -6.22 9.86 -48.31
N LEU A 1099 -5.90 10.27 -47.08
CA LEU A 1099 -6.82 11.05 -46.25
C LEU A 1099 -7.13 12.46 -46.82
N GLY A 1100 -6.26 12.99 -47.69
CA GLY A 1100 -6.41 14.32 -48.26
C GLY A 1100 -6.80 14.37 -49.74
N ASP A 1101 -6.99 13.22 -50.39
CA ASP A 1101 -7.27 13.12 -51.83
C ASP A 1101 -8.78 13.24 -52.11
N ASP A 1102 -9.15 14.28 -52.84
CA ASP A 1102 -10.52 14.64 -53.25
C ASP A 1102 -11.04 13.84 -54.46
N VAL A 1103 -10.18 13.06 -55.11
CA VAL A 1103 -10.48 12.30 -56.33
C VAL A 1103 -10.42 10.79 -56.15
N HIS A 1104 -9.58 10.28 -55.24
CA HIS A 1104 -9.46 8.84 -54.97
C HIS A 1104 -9.33 8.49 -53.47
N GLY A 1105 -9.38 9.51 -52.60
CA GLY A 1105 -9.20 9.37 -51.16
C GLY A 1105 -10.48 9.40 -50.35
N ILE A 1106 -10.34 9.58 -49.03
CA ILE A 1106 -11.48 9.60 -48.11
C ILE A 1106 -12.38 10.83 -48.32
N GLU A 1107 -11.83 11.95 -48.79
CA GLU A 1107 -12.60 13.17 -49.07
C GLU A 1107 -13.60 12.95 -50.23
N GLN A 1108 -13.22 12.16 -51.24
CA GLN A 1108 -14.15 11.76 -52.28
C GLN A 1108 -15.31 10.91 -51.73
N LEU A 1109 -15.05 10.04 -50.76
CA LEU A 1109 -16.11 9.22 -50.15
C LEU A 1109 -17.12 10.10 -49.42
N TYR A 1110 -16.67 11.16 -48.74
CA TYR A 1110 -17.55 12.14 -48.12
C TYR A 1110 -18.42 12.88 -49.15
N ASP A 1111 -17.84 13.28 -50.29
CA ASP A 1111 -18.58 13.94 -51.37
C ASP A 1111 -19.58 13.00 -52.05
N ILE A 1112 -19.25 11.72 -52.22
CA ILE A 1112 -20.15 10.71 -52.78
C ILE A 1112 -21.34 10.49 -51.84
N VAL A 1113 -21.09 10.34 -50.54
CA VAL A 1113 -22.14 10.19 -49.53
C VAL A 1113 -23.10 11.39 -49.56
N ARG A 1114 -22.56 12.62 -49.54
CA ARG A 1114 -23.36 13.85 -49.60
C ARG A 1114 -24.12 14.02 -50.92
N GLY A 1115 -23.58 13.50 -52.03
CA GLY A 1115 -24.18 13.59 -53.36
C GLY A 1115 -25.26 12.54 -53.65
N ILE A 1116 -25.51 11.60 -52.72
CA ILE A 1116 -26.55 10.56 -52.85
C ILE A 1116 -27.89 10.99 -52.23
N GLU A 1117 -27.92 12.05 -51.40
CA GLU A 1117 -29.15 12.80 -51.05
C GLU A 1117 -29.69 13.63 -52.24
#